data_AF-A0A7V8IWV5-F1
#
_entry.id   AF-A0A7V8IWV5-F1
#
_cell.length_a   1.000
_cell.length_b   1.000
_cell.length_c   1.000
_cell.angle_alpha   90.00
_cell.angle_beta   90.00
_cell.angle_gamma   90.00
#
_symmetry.space_group_name_H-M   'P 1'
#
loop_
_entity.id
_entity.type
_entity.pdbx_description
1 polymer ?
#
loop_
_entity_poly.entity_id
_entity_poly.type
_entity_poly.pdbx_seq_one_letter_code
_entity_poly.pdbx_strand_id
1 'polypeptide(L)'
;MARLRITTPDGHSREHALGPGRTLIGRGSDCQIVVDHPTLSRQHAAVEMEGGVWTVMDLGSKNGIRVEGRQVMKAALRPGDRFRCGKAEFTFSGETARPDDIPTRIDAAAAQAPRPTAAPGDLNGPRAEHAADDEITTEIPELTSRKTLVLALAGLGGLAAAGVLVAFMLYDGGAAKPEAPKTVAQAPAKPEPVVPAKPDPEPAPVKPVEPAKRPLQDPEAPREGEVRVRFRDGTARVGKVMSRTKFDLEVECIVGGKPVRESYGIEEVLKIGDETVRPDWGAIFARKLEAAKTDTALRSLEAWCRKYGYADGREVVMELLAAGTEPAKPPDAGTAKSKTVRYAGRDRNPDELRAEGKMDARGRLVLGPDELRYTRDVHFDLLGRSPTEDDVQRAASESRAETVDRLLKSVECFETWYEEEVYYFLLLDNFRPATDRMLSIPKKLSAGAMTIPDAIHEIVICQYFNHRNPGNDTYVTVILEQLLGMVVQDQPMLLKVGKQMYDGYEGKLFGETGRNQADLVTIVMKQKRFHELILERLHKRVAGAPIRPVVLANNVDRVVADPKAFHEVMKEWMLDDEYIARASKLRKKSDHQFIRGLYTDLLNRRATYDEFRLFRNALQALADPTPIRSVLAKVMVDSEQVKAGKTTDAQQWVKDLYVKMLGRMPNEKELATFAPVVKDGKAKLAIQAIVDSEEYQHY
;
A
#
# COMPACT_ATOMS: atom_id res chain seq x y z
N MET A 1 6.88 -27.46 40.87
CA MET A 1 6.10 -27.85 39.66
C MET A 1 4.78 -27.11 39.66
N ALA A 2 4.36 -26.58 38.52
CA ALA A 2 3.10 -25.83 38.41
C ALA A 2 1.89 -26.77 38.41
N ARG A 3 0.77 -26.31 38.96
CA ARG A 3 -0.46 -27.05 39.14
C ARG A 3 -1.67 -26.14 38.96
N LEU A 4 -2.79 -26.75 38.55
CA LEU A 4 -4.11 -26.16 38.62
C LEU A 4 -4.97 -26.93 39.61
N ARG A 5 -5.52 -26.23 40.60
CA ARG A 5 -6.65 -26.73 41.38
C ARG A 5 -7.93 -26.42 40.61
N ILE A 6 -8.69 -27.45 40.29
CA ILE A 6 -9.93 -27.39 39.52
C ILE A 6 -11.08 -27.62 40.50
N THR A 7 -11.96 -26.63 40.63
CA THR A 7 -13.20 -26.73 41.40
C THR A 7 -14.37 -26.82 40.42
N THR A 8 -15.02 -27.98 40.36
CA THR A 8 -16.15 -28.23 39.48
C THR A 8 -17.44 -27.62 40.02
N PRO A 9 -18.48 -27.42 39.18
CA PRO A 9 -19.72 -26.73 39.60
C PRO A 9 -20.51 -27.42 40.70
N ASP A 10 -20.29 -28.72 40.90
CA ASP A 10 -20.83 -29.57 41.97
C ASP A 10 -20.05 -29.46 43.30
N GLY A 11 -18.98 -28.64 43.33
CA GLY A 11 -18.18 -28.36 44.53
C GLY A 11 -17.01 -29.32 44.76
N HIS A 12 -16.80 -30.32 43.89
CA HIS A 12 -15.62 -31.18 43.98
C HIS A 12 -14.36 -30.43 43.53
N SER A 13 -13.24 -30.66 44.22
CA SER A 13 -11.94 -30.08 43.84
C SER A 13 -10.88 -31.14 43.62
N ARG A 14 -10.09 -31.00 42.56
CA ARG A 14 -8.92 -31.85 42.27
C ARG A 14 -7.75 -31.03 41.75
N GLU A 15 -6.53 -31.52 41.93
CA GLU A 15 -5.33 -30.88 41.37
C GLU A 15 -4.85 -31.60 40.11
N HIS A 16 -4.35 -30.83 39.14
CA HIS A 16 -3.71 -31.33 37.93
C HIS A 16 -2.32 -30.70 37.81
N ALA A 17 -1.29 -31.53 37.66
CA ALA A 17 0.07 -31.04 37.44
C ALA A 17 0.24 -30.59 35.99
N LEU A 18 0.81 -29.41 35.78
CA LEU A 18 1.10 -28.90 34.45
C LEU A 18 2.47 -29.40 33.98
N GLY A 19 2.49 -30.09 32.85
CA GLY A 19 3.70 -30.60 32.21
C GLY A 19 4.26 -29.64 31.14
N PRO A 20 5.41 -29.98 30.53
CA PRO A 20 5.92 -29.24 29.39
C PRO A 20 4.94 -29.32 28.21
N GLY A 21 4.64 -28.17 27.61
CA GLY A 21 3.70 -28.05 26.49
C GLY A 21 2.32 -27.52 26.88
N ARG A 22 1.33 -27.83 26.05
CA ARG A 22 -0.02 -27.27 26.12
C ARG A 22 -0.97 -28.22 26.83
N THR A 23 -1.62 -27.74 27.89
CA THR A 23 -2.66 -28.48 28.64
C THR A 23 -4.04 -27.96 28.25
N LEU A 24 -4.86 -28.79 27.62
CA LEU A 24 -6.22 -28.41 27.21
C LEU A 24 -7.23 -28.63 28.34
N ILE A 25 -8.15 -27.67 28.48
CA ILE A 25 -9.27 -27.65 29.41
C ILE A 25 -10.56 -27.63 28.58
N GLY A 26 -11.50 -28.52 28.88
CA GLY A 26 -12.79 -28.57 28.21
C GLY A 26 -13.67 -29.71 28.66
N ARG A 27 -14.85 -29.87 28.05
CA ARG A 27 -15.73 -31.03 28.30
C ARG A 27 -15.45 -32.23 27.40
N GLY A 28 -14.62 -32.05 26.36
CA GLY A 28 -14.25 -33.11 25.43
C GLY A 28 -13.28 -34.09 26.07
N SER A 29 -13.38 -35.36 25.69
CA SER A 29 -12.49 -36.43 26.18
C SER A 29 -11.05 -36.31 25.67
N ASP A 30 -10.83 -35.45 24.66
CA ASP A 30 -9.54 -35.09 24.08
C ASP A 30 -8.77 -34.05 24.94
N CYS A 31 -9.39 -33.48 25.98
CA CYS A 31 -8.74 -32.55 26.89
C CYS A 31 -8.00 -33.29 28.02
N GLN A 32 -6.82 -32.79 28.42
CA GLN A 32 -6.11 -33.31 29.59
C GLN A 32 -6.85 -32.98 30.89
N ILE A 33 -7.51 -31.83 30.95
CA ILE A 33 -8.39 -31.43 32.04
C ILE A 33 -9.83 -31.45 31.54
N VAL A 34 -10.48 -32.60 31.75
CA VAL A 34 -11.90 -32.79 31.43
C VAL A 34 -12.77 -32.26 32.57
N VAL A 35 -13.68 -31.35 32.26
CA VAL A 35 -14.78 -30.96 33.13
C VAL A 35 -16.08 -31.16 32.36
N ASP A 36 -16.76 -32.26 32.65
CA ASP A 36 -18.01 -32.62 31.98
C ASP A 36 -19.16 -31.75 32.49
N HIS A 37 -19.27 -30.55 31.93
CA HIS A 37 -20.34 -29.63 32.24
C HIS A 37 -20.76 -28.84 30.99
N PRO A 38 -22.07 -28.64 30.75
CA PRO A 38 -22.59 -28.03 29.52
C PRO A 38 -22.15 -26.58 29.30
N THR A 39 -21.67 -25.90 30.34
CA THR A 39 -21.12 -24.53 30.21
C THR A 39 -19.68 -24.52 29.73
N LEU A 40 -19.04 -25.66 29.52
CA LEU A 40 -17.72 -25.72 28.89
C LEU A 40 -17.84 -26.17 27.43
N SER A 41 -17.11 -25.52 26.52
CA SER A 41 -16.88 -26.02 25.16
C SER A 41 -16.09 -27.34 25.19
N ARG A 42 -16.14 -28.11 24.09
CA ARG A 42 -15.40 -29.39 23.96
C ARG A 42 -13.91 -29.17 24.21
N GLN A 43 -13.32 -28.18 23.54
CA GLN A 43 -12.06 -27.54 23.91
C GLN A 43 -12.40 -26.10 24.30
N HIS A 44 -12.11 -25.71 25.55
CA HIS A 44 -12.52 -24.41 26.09
C HIS A 44 -11.33 -23.47 26.24
N ALA A 45 -10.29 -23.92 26.92
CA ALA A 45 -9.10 -23.14 27.22
C ALA A 45 -7.85 -24.00 27.07
N ALA A 46 -6.70 -23.36 26.89
CA ALA A 46 -5.40 -23.98 26.99
C ALA A 46 -4.56 -23.26 28.06
N VAL A 47 -3.76 -24.03 28.80
CA VAL A 47 -2.73 -23.49 29.70
C VAL A 47 -1.37 -23.98 29.21
N GLU A 48 -0.46 -23.04 28.96
CA GLU A 48 0.87 -23.32 28.44
C GLU A 48 1.90 -22.33 29.00
N MET A 49 3.18 -22.71 28.91
CA MET A 49 4.30 -21.86 29.30
C MET A 49 4.85 -21.13 28.07
N GLU A 50 4.80 -19.81 28.06
CA GLU A 50 5.38 -18.95 27.01
C GLU A 50 6.43 -18.02 27.64
N GLY A 51 7.67 -18.02 27.14
CA GLY A 51 8.71 -17.11 27.63
C GLY A 51 9.01 -17.22 29.13
N GLY A 52 8.79 -18.40 29.75
CA GLY A 52 8.94 -18.61 31.19
C GLY A 52 7.74 -18.14 32.03
N VAL A 53 6.63 -17.75 31.39
CA VAL A 53 5.39 -17.31 32.03
C VAL A 53 4.26 -18.27 31.71
N TRP A 54 3.56 -18.76 32.73
CA TRP A 54 2.35 -19.56 32.53
C TRP A 54 1.20 -18.67 32.06
N THR A 55 0.50 -19.10 31.03
CA THR A 55 -0.59 -18.32 30.42
C THR A 55 -1.80 -19.20 30.16
N VAL A 56 -2.98 -18.68 30.45
CA VAL A 56 -4.26 -19.27 30.03
C VAL A 56 -4.79 -18.54 28.80
N MET A 57 -5.31 -19.28 27.82
CA MET A 57 -5.86 -18.75 26.57
C MET A 57 -7.19 -19.42 26.21
N ASP A 58 -8.17 -18.62 25.78
CA ASP A 58 -9.47 -19.10 25.32
C ASP A 58 -9.37 -19.68 23.91
N LEU A 59 -10.09 -20.78 23.64
CA LEU A 59 -10.04 -21.51 22.36
C LEU A 59 -11.27 -21.28 21.48
N GLY A 60 -11.94 -20.13 21.61
CA GLY A 60 -13.23 -19.88 20.96
C GLY A 60 -14.37 -20.50 21.74
N SER A 61 -14.29 -20.45 23.07
CA SER A 61 -15.28 -21.07 23.93
C SER A 61 -16.59 -20.28 23.94
N LYS A 62 -17.72 -20.98 24.13
CA LYS A 62 -19.05 -20.33 24.13
C LYS A 62 -19.21 -19.30 25.27
N ASN A 63 -18.56 -19.54 26.41
CA ASN A 63 -18.76 -18.73 27.62
C ASN A 63 -17.54 -17.89 28.01
N GLY A 64 -16.42 -18.02 27.27
CA GLY A 64 -15.16 -17.35 27.54
C GLY A 64 -14.46 -17.80 28.82
N ILE A 65 -13.22 -17.34 28.96
CA ILE A 65 -12.48 -17.37 30.23
C ILE A 65 -12.77 -16.09 31.01
N ARG A 66 -12.99 -16.22 32.32
CA ARG A 66 -13.09 -15.06 33.22
C ARG A 66 -11.99 -15.06 34.27
N VAL A 67 -11.20 -14.00 34.36
CA VAL A 67 -10.20 -13.78 35.42
C VAL A 67 -10.70 -12.64 36.31
N GLU A 68 -10.81 -12.86 37.62
CA GLU A 68 -11.33 -11.86 38.57
C GLU A 68 -12.67 -11.23 38.12
N GLY A 69 -13.54 -12.05 37.53
CA GLY A 69 -14.86 -11.65 37.04
C GLY A 69 -14.91 -10.99 35.66
N ARG A 70 -13.77 -10.65 35.05
CA ARG A 70 -13.69 -10.06 33.70
C ARG A 70 -13.41 -11.11 32.64
N GLN A 71 -14.08 -11.01 31.50
CA GLN A 71 -13.84 -11.91 30.38
C GLN A 71 -12.53 -11.53 29.66
N VAL A 72 -11.65 -12.51 29.47
CA VAL A 72 -10.33 -12.33 28.88
C VAL A 72 -10.09 -13.35 27.77
N MET A 73 -9.31 -12.97 26.76
CA MET A 73 -8.87 -13.86 25.69
C MET A 73 -7.61 -14.63 26.06
N LYS A 74 -6.71 -13.96 26.78
CA LYS A 74 -5.43 -14.48 27.23
C LYS A 74 -5.03 -13.77 28.53
N ALA A 75 -4.50 -14.51 29.49
CA ALA A 75 -4.04 -13.95 30.75
C ALA A 75 -2.82 -14.71 31.29
N ALA A 76 -1.77 -13.99 31.63
CA ALA A 76 -0.66 -14.54 32.40
C ALA A 76 -1.15 -14.94 33.80
N LEU A 77 -0.79 -16.13 34.25
CA LEU A 77 -1.18 -16.68 35.54
C LEU A 77 -0.09 -16.42 36.58
N ARG A 78 -0.45 -15.73 37.65
CA ARG A 78 0.40 -15.58 38.85
C ARG A 78 0.02 -16.62 39.89
N PRO A 79 0.95 -17.00 40.80
CA PRO A 79 0.63 -17.90 41.89
C PRO A 79 -0.56 -17.36 42.70
N GLY A 80 -1.62 -18.14 42.83
CA GLY A 80 -2.86 -17.77 43.52
C GLY A 80 -3.95 -17.17 42.62
N ASP A 81 -3.67 -16.88 41.36
CA ASP A 81 -4.68 -16.35 40.43
C ASP A 81 -5.80 -17.36 40.20
N ARG A 82 -7.03 -16.85 40.08
CA ARG A 82 -8.23 -17.62 39.77
C ARG A 82 -8.79 -17.23 38.42
N PHE A 83 -9.14 -18.23 37.63
CA PHE A 83 -9.88 -18.06 36.39
C PHE A 83 -11.04 -19.05 36.31
N ARG A 84 -12.08 -18.69 35.54
CA ARG A 84 -13.28 -19.50 35.34
C ARG A 84 -13.48 -19.84 33.88
N CYS A 85 -13.83 -21.09 33.62
CA CYS A 85 -14.30 -21.58 32.33
C CYS A 85 -15.74 -22.06 32.52
N GLY A 86 -16.71 -21.32 32.01
CA GLY A 86 -18.11 -21.56 32.35
C GLY A 86 -18.38 -21.46 33.87
N LYS A 87 -18.89 -22.53 34.49
CA LYS A 87 -19.11 -22.62 35.94
C LYS A 87 -17.95 -23.24 36.73
N ALA A 88 -16.91 -23.74 36.07
CA ALA A 88 -15.76 -24.32 36.75
C ALA A 88 -14.72 -23.23 37.08
N GLU A 89 -14.11 -23.32 38.25
CA GLU A 89 -13.07 -22.41 38.71
C GLU A 89 -11.72 -23.13 38.79
N PHE A 90 -10.66 -22.41 38.42
CA PHE A 90 -9.30 -22.91 38.36
C PHE A 90 -8.39 -21.96 39.12
N THR A 91 -7.60 -22.49 40.05
CA THR A 91 -6.62 -21.73 40.83
C THR A 91 -5.23 -22.21 40.49
N PHE A 92 -4.36 -21.30 40.07
CA PHE A 92 -2.99 -21.61 39.68
C PHE A 92 -2.03 -21.60 40.88
N SER A 93 -1.13 -22.58 40.95
CA SER A 93 0.00 -22.60 41.88
C SER A 93 1.27 -23.08 41.18
N GLY A 94 2.38 -22.35 41.30
CA GLY A 94 3.64 -22.72 40.65
C GLY A 94 4.56 -21.53 40.44
N GLU A 95 5.84 -21.78 40.17
CA GLU A 95 6.79 -20.74 39.79
C GLU A 95 6.54 -20.26 38.35
N THR A 96 6.59 -18.95 38.15
CA THR A 96 6.43 -18.26 36.87
C THR A 96 7.33 -17.02 36.90
N ALA A 97 7.93 -16.63 35.78
CA ALA A 97 8.73 -15.41 35.70
C ALA A 97 7.85 -14.16 35.99
N ARG A 98 8.45 -13.08 36.51
CA ARG A 98 7.75 -11.81 36.74
C ARG A 98 7.52 -11.10 35.40
N PRO A 99 6.27 -10.75 35.04
CA PRO A 99 6.00 -10.10 33.77
C PRO A 99 6.20 -8.58 33.92
N ASP A 100 7.40 -8.08 33.60
CA ASP A 100 7.62 -6.64 33.42
C ASP A 100 7.37 -6.19 31.96
N ASP A 101 7.15 -7.09 30.99
CA ASP A 101 7.06 -6.73 29.55
C ASP A 101 5.93 -7.40 28.70
N ILE A 102 4.86 -7.94 29.30
CA ILE A 102 3.70 -8.46 28.52
C ILE A 102 2.39 -7.81 29.00
N PRO A 103 1.63 -7.09 28.15
CA PRO A 103 0.34 -6.50 28.51
C PRO A 103 -0.60 -7.56 29.09
N THR A 104 -0.83 -7.50 30.40
CA THR A 104 -1.28 -8.66 31.19
C THR A 104 -2.79 -8.91 31.15
N ARG A 105 -3.59 -8.12 30.43
CA ARG A 105 -5.04 -8.33 30.29
C ARG A 105 -5.51 -7.82 28.93
N ILE A 106 -5.94 -8.74 28.06
CA ILE A 106 -6.72 -8.38 26.86
C ILE A 106 -8.19 -8.46 27.25
N ASP A 107 -8.80 -7.32 27.56
CA ASP A 107 -10.21 -7.21 27.91
C ASP A 107 -11.09 -7.51 26.70
N ALA A 108 -12.04 -8.45 26.83
CA ALA A 108 -12.97 -8.81 25.75
C ALA A 108 -13.88 -7.64 25.30
N ALA A 109 -14.04 -6.61 26.13
CA ALA A 109 -14.86 -5.43 25.83
C ALA A 109 -14.33 -4.62 24.62
N ALA A 110 -13.02 -4.63 24.36
CA ALA A 110 -12.43 -3.95 23.20
C ALA A 110 -12.74 -4.66 21.86
N ALA A 111 -13.20 -5.92 21.89
CA ALA A 111 -13.59 -6.69 20.70
C ALA A 111 -15.10 -6.56 20.35
N GLN A 112 -15.88 -5.88 21.19
CA GLN A 112 -17.31 -5.61 21.00
C GLN A 112 -17.56 -4.13 20.70
N ALA A 113 -16.94 -3.57 19.66
CA ALA A 113 -17.51 -2.39 19.01
C ALA A 113 -18.87 -2.77 18.40
N PRO A 114 -19.92 -1.93 18.50
CA PRO A 114 -21.22 -2.23 17.93
C PRO A 114 -21.10 -2.37 16.41
N ARG A 115 -21.62 -3.48 15.86
CA ARG A 115 -21.92 -3.58 14.42
C ARG A 115 -23.23 -2.83 14.15
N PRO A 116 -23.40 -2.24 12.96
CA PRO A 116 -24.74 -1.98 12.44
C PRO A 116 -25.50 -3.31 12.42
N THR A 117 -26.67 -3.32 13.04
CA THR A 117 -27.57 -4.47 13.12
C THR A 117 -28.04 -4.90 11.73
N ALA A 118 -27.69 -6.12 11.31
CA ALA A 118 -28.54 -6.88 10.39
C ALA A 118 -29.67 -7.51 11.22
N ALA A 119 -30.92 -7.27 10.81
CA ALA A 119 -32.10 -7.77 11.52
C ALA A 119 -32.18 -9.31 11.48
N PRO A 120 -32.79 -9.95 12.50
CA PRO A 120 -32.82 -11.41 12.64
C PRO A 120 -33.99 -12.04 11.84
N GLY A 121 -33.72 -13.15 11.18
CA GLY A 121 -34.73 -14.05 10.62
C GLY A 121 -34.44 -15.49 11.07
N ASP A 122 -35.43 -16.08 11.75
CA ASP A 122 -35.48 -17.39 12.43
C ASP A 122 -34.52 -18.50 11.97
N LEU A 123 -33.70 -18.98 12.90
CA LEU A 123 -32.99 -20.26 12.83
C LEU A 123 -33.59 -21.24 13.86
N ASN A 124 -34.67 -21.92 13.48
CA ASN A 124 -35.06 -23.18 14.12
C ASN A 124 -35.67 -24.11 13.06
N GLY A 125 -34.88 -25.08 12.62
CA GLY A 125 -35.30 -26.20 11.77
C GLY A 125 -34.38 -27.42 12.00
N PRO A 126 -34.90 -28.65 11.92
CA PRO A 126 -34.28 -29.82 12.53
C PRO A 126 -33.01 -30.28 11.81
N ARG A 127 -32.10 -30.82 12.63
CA ARG A 127 -30.84 -31.47 12.27
C ARG A 127 -31.09 -32.62 11.28
N ALA A 128 -30.57 -32.49 10.06
CA ALA A 128 -30.60 -33.56 9.06
C ALA A 128 -29.34 -34.41 9.13
N GLU A 129 -29.55 -35.73 9.04
CA GLU A 129 -28.58 -36.81 9.02
C GLU A 129 -27.75 -36.85 7.73
N HIS A 130 -26.58 -37.49 7.82
CA HIS A 130 -25.61 -37.68 6.75
C HIS A 130 -26.17 -38.44 5.54
N ALA A 131 -25.96 -37.91 4.32
CA ALA A 131 -25.82 -38.70 3.10
C ALA A 131 -25.10 -37.92 1.97
N ALA A 132 -24.11 -38.62 1.37
CA ALA A 132 -23.54 -38.55 0.01
C ALA A 132 -22.88 -37.28 -0.55
N ASP A 133 -21.80 -37.53 -1.30
CA ASP A 133 -20.87 -36.60 -1.95
C ASP A 133 -21.56 -35.73 -3.02
N ASP A 134 -21.87 -34.48 -2.67
CA ASP A 134 -22.24 -33.45 -3.65
C ASP A 134 -20.96 -32.78 -4.18
N GLU A 135 -20.50 -33.20 -5.35
CA GLU A 135 -19.41 -32.57 -6.09
C GLU A 135 -19.87 -31.23 -6.70
N ILE A 136 -19.36 -30.11 -6.18
CA ILE A 136 -19.61 -28.78 -6.76
C ILE A 136 -18.40 -28.40 -7.63
N THR A 137 -18.59 -28.45 -8.95
CA THR A 137 -17.62 -28.08 -10.00
C THR A 137 -17.94 -26.76 -10.69
N THR A 138 -18.80 -25.92 -10.10
CA THR A 138 -19.20 -24.68 -10.76
C THR A 138 -18.02 -23.73 -10.91
N GLU A 139 -17.55 -23.56 -12.15
CA GLU A 139 -16.80 -22.36 -12.55
C GLU A 139 -17.64 -21.14 -12.14
N ILE A 140 -17.02 -20.20 -11.43
CA ILE A 140 -17.68 -18.94 -11.05
C ILE A 140 -18.16 -18.30 -12.36
N PRO A 141 -19.48 -18.06 -12.57
CA PRO A 141 -19.93 -17.40 -13.77
C PRO A 141 -19.19 -16.07 -13.91
N GLU A 142 -18.62 -15.78 -15.09
CA GLU A 142 -18.07 -14.45 -15.37
C GLU A 142 -19.16 -13.42 -15.05
N LEU A 143 -19.01 -12.70 -13.93
CA LEU A 143 -19.86 -11.57 -13.56
C LEU A 143 -19.58 -10.44 -14.55
N THR A 144 -20.14 -10.61 -15.74
CA THR A 144 -20.27 -9.56 -16.74
C THR A 144 -21.23 -8.52 -16.19
N SER A 145 -20.80 -7.25 -16.29
CA SER A 145 -21.56 -6.02 -16.04
C SER A 145 -21.57 -5.47 -14.60
N ARG A 146 -20.48 -4.78 -14.24
CA ARG A 146 -20.37 -3.31 -14.04
C ARG A 146 -21.56 -2.45 -13.54
N LYS A 147 -22.70 -2.96 -13.08
CA LYS A 147 -23.82 -2.12 -12.59
C LYS A 147 -24.27 -2.32 -11.14
N THR A 148 -23.77 -3.35 -10.44
CA THR A 148 -24.27 -3.64 -9.07
C THR A 148 -23.38 -3.11 -7.95
N LEU A 149 -22.11 -2.76 -8.22
CA LEU A 149 -21.17 -2.23 -7.21
C LEU A 149 -21.26 -0.70 -6.98
N VAL A 150 -22.33 -0.06 -7.49
CA VAL A 150 -22.73 1.31 -7.09
C VAL A 150 -23.90 1.27 -6.07
N LEU A 151 -24.46 0.09 -5.79
CA LEU A 151 -25.56 -0.07 -4.84
C LEU A 151 -25.14 -0.85 -3.57
N ALA A 152 -23.99 -0.51 -3.00
CA ALA A 152 -23.64 -0.88 -1.62
C ALA A 152 -22.90 0.23 -0.84
N LEU A 153 -22.55 1.35 -1.51
CA LEU A 153 -21.98 2.56 -0.88
C LEU A 153 -22.92 3.79 -0.94
N ALA A 154 -24.18 3.60 -1.36
CA ALA A 154 -25.25 4.59 -1.25
C ALA A 154 -26.34 4.18 -0.22
N GLY A 155 -26.10 3.12 0.57
CA GLY A 155 -27.10 2.52 1.46
C GLY A 155 -26.81 2.60 2.96
N LEU A 156 -25.79 3.36 3.40
CA LEU A 156 -25.45 3.53 4.83
C LEU A 156 -24.95 4.95 5.13
N GLY A 157 -25.72 5.93 4.65
CA GLY A 157 -25.55 7.35 4.96
C GLY A 157 -26.92 8.03 4.94
N GLY A 158 -27.84 7.58 5.79
CA GLY A 158 -29.23 8.06 5.75
C GLY A 158 -30.11 7.54 6.86
N LEU A 159 -29.74 7.75 8.13
CA LEU A 159 -30.67 7.76 9.26
C LEU A 159 -30.14 8.61 10.44
N ALA A 160 -29.71 9.82 10.09
CA ALA A 160 -29.72 10.99 10.98
C ALA A 160 -30.41 12.19 10.29
N ALA A 161 -31.42 11.90 9.46
CA ALA A 161 -32.30 12.89 8.84
C ALA A 161 -33.63 12.25 8.41
N ALA A 162 -34.34 11.61 9.35
CA ALA A 162 -35.70 11.13 9.14
C ALA A 162 -36.65 11.71 10.21
N GLY A 163 -36.57 13.03 10.39
CA GLY A 163 -37.49 13.83 11.18
C GLY A 163 -38.15 14.98 10.41
N VAL A 164 -37.95 15.11 9.08
CA VAL A 164 -38.42 16.28 8.30
C VAL A 164 -39.09 15.94 6.95
N LEU A 165 -39.28 14.66 6.57
CA LEU A 165 -39.82 14.34 5.24
C LEU A 165 -40.96 13.30 5.22
N VAL A 166 -41.86 13.35 6.21
CA VAL A 166 -43.17 12.67 6.18
C VAL A 166 -44.34 13.59 6.61
N ALA A 167 -44.11 14.88 6.84
CA ALA A 167 -45.17 15.84 7.20
C ALA A 167 -45.65 16.73 6.03
N PHE A 168 -45.34 16.39 4.77
CA PHE A 168 -45.70 17.21 3.59
C PHE A 168 -46.55 16.49 2.54
N MET A 169 -47.09 15.30 2.85
CA MET A 169 -48.05 14.61 1.97
C MET A 169 -49.41 14.29 2.61
N LEU A 170 -49.71 14.87 3.78
CA LEU A 170 -51.04 14.80 4.39
C LEU A 170 -51.38 16.12 5.09
N TYR A 171 -51.49 17.22 4.34
CA TYR A 171 -52.32 18.35 4.78
C TYR A 171 -52.64 19.24 3.58
N ASP A 172 -53.81 19.03 3.00
CA ASP A 172 -54.46 19.98 2.12
C ASP A 172 -55.74 20.43 2.81
N GLY A 173 -55.90 21.74 3.00
CA GLY A 173 -57.15 22.38 3.38
C GLY A 173 -57.28 22.91 4.82
N GLY A 174 -57.34 24.24 4.95
CA GLY A 174 -58.39 24.86 5.78
C GLY A 174 -58.00 25.65 7.04
N ALA A 175 -57.77 26.95 6.85
CA ALA A 175 -58.27 28.08 7.66
C ALA A 175 -57.76 28.40 9.09
N ALA A 176 -57.49 29.71 9.22
CA ALA A 176 -57.61 30.62 10.39
C ALA A 176 -56.42 30.85 11.34
N LYS A 177 -56.02 32.13 11.39
CA LYS A 177 -55.08 32.84 12.29
C LYS A 177 -55.47 32.73 13.78
N PRO A 178 -54.52 32.84 14.71
CA PRO A 178 -54.41 34.09 15.48
C PRO A 178 -52.96 34.54 15.82
N GLU A 179 -52.87 35.73 16.42
CA GLU A 179 -51.72 36.61 16.59
C GLU A 179 -50.71 36.24 17.71
N ALA A 180 -49.55 36.90 17.65
CA ALA A 180 -48.34 36.73 18.45
C ALA A 180 -48.46 37.13 19.94
N PRO A 181 -47.41 36.81 20.73
CA PRO A 181 -46.70 37.91 21.37
C PRO A 181 -45.18 37.89 21.12
N LYS A 182 -44.67 39.12 20.98
CA LYS A 182 -43.29 39.53 20.74
C LYS A 182 -42.39 39.17 21.93
N THR A 183 -41.16 38.68 21.69
CA THR A 183 -39.98 39.14 22.46
C THR A 183 -38.71 38.95 21.63
N VAL A 184 -37.82 39.93 21.79
CA VAL A 184 -36.69 40.29 20.94
C VAL A 184 -35.40 39.67 21.45
N ALA A 185 -34.60 39.09 20.56
CA ALA A 185 -33.13 39.05 20.68
C ALA A 185 -32.53 38.94 19.27
N GLN A 186 -31.85 40.00 18.83
CA GLN A 186 -31.24 40.15 17.50
C GLN A 186 -29.99 39.26 17.36
N ALA A 187 -29.94 38.48 16.28
CA ALA A 187 -28.72 37.85 15.76
C ALA A 187 -28.16 38.71 14.60
N PRO A 188 -26.84 38.72 14.38
CA PRO A 188 -26.18 39.65 13.45
C PRO A 188 -26.51 39.36 11.98
N ALA A 189 -26.40 40.42 11.16
CA ALA A 189 -26.80 40.49 9.77
C ALA A 189 -26.17 39.40 8.88
N LYS A 190 -27.02 38.82 8.03
CA LYS A 190 -26.69 37.90 6.94
C LYS A 190 -25.95 38.68 5.83
N PRO A 191 -24.81 38.23 5.30
CA PRO A 191 -24.20 38.87 4.13
C PRO A 191 -25.07 38.65 2.89
N GLU A 192 -25.21 39.70 2.08
CA GLU A 192 -25.94 39.67 0.81
C GLU A 192 -25.34 38.65 -0.19
N PRO A 193 -26.17 38.03 -1.04
CA PRO A 193 -25.69 37.10 -2.05
C PRO A 193 -24.94 37.84 -3.17
N VAL A 194 -23.68 37.44 -3.38
CA VAL A 194 -22.89 37.87 -4.53
C VAL A 194 -23.48 37.23 -5.80
N VAL A 195 -23.99 38.07 -6.70
CA VAL A 195 -24.40 37.67 -8.06
C VAL A 195 -23.15 37.30 -8.86
N PRO A 196 -23.03 36.10 -9.44
CA PRO A 196 -21.91 35.76 -10.30
C PRO A 196 -21.97 36.60 -11.59
N ALA A 197 -20.85 37.23 -11.95
CA ALA A 197 -20.68 37.92 -13.21
C ALA A 197 -20.86 36.94 -14.39
N LYS A 198 -21.51 37.39 -15.46
CA LYS A 198 -21.63 36.63 -16.72
C LYS A 198 -20.23 36.25 -17.23
N PRO A 199 -20.02 35.01 -17.72
CA PRO A 199 -18.80 34.66 -18.42
C PRO A 199 -18.70 35.46 -19.73
N ASP A 200 -17.49 35.93 -20.03
CA ASP A 200 -17.17 36.59 -21.30
C ASP A 200 -17.44 35.66 -22.49
N PRO A 201 -17.89 36.19 -23.65
CA PRO A 201 -18.11 35.38 -24.84
C PRO A 201 -16.79 34.77 -25.35
N GLU A 202 -16.87 33.49 -25.68
CA GLU A 202 -15.81 32.66 -26.24
C GLU A 202 -15.17 33.33 -27.48
N PRO A 203 -13.83 33.40 -27.59
CA PRO A 203 -13.20 33.93 -28.79
C PRO A 203 -13.40 32.98 -29.98
N ALA A 204 -13.75 33.56 -31.13
CA ALA A 204 -13.99 32.83 -32.38
C ALA A 204 -12.79 31.95 -32.79
N PRO A 205 -13.03 30.80 -33.44
CA PRO A 205 -11.98 29.88 -33.83
C PRO A 205 -10.98 30.53 -34.80
N VAL A 206 -9.71 30.53 -34.39
CA VAL A 206 -8.59 30.99 -35.22
C VAL A 206 -8.38 29.98 -36.35
N LYS A 207 -8.47 30.44 -37.61
CA LYS A 207 -8.14 29.63 -38.79
C LYS A 207 -6.67 29.20 -38.75
N PRO A 208 -6.32 27.96 -39.16
CA PRO A 208 -4.94 27.53 -39.22
C PRO A 208 -4.15 28.42 -40.18
N VAL A 209 -3.08 29.04 -39.69
CA VAL A 209 -2.07 29.70 -40.52
C VAL A 209 -1.15 28.60 -41.06
N GLU A 210 -1.12 28.42 -42.39
CA GLU A 210 -0.14 27.57 -43.05
C GLU A 210 1.29 28.03 -42.69
N PRO A 211 2.18 27.15 -42.22
CA PRO A 211 3.56 27.52 -41.99
C PRO A 211 4.24 27.81 -43.34
N ALA A 212 4.77 29.03 -43.48
CA ALA A 212 5.60 29.41 -44.60
C ALA A 212 6.81 28.46 -44.71
N LYS A 213 6.96 27.84 -45.88
CA LYS A 213 8.11 27.00 -46.23
C LYS A 213 9.40 27.82 -46.12
N ARG A 214 10.24 27.53 -45.13
CA ARG A 214 11.65 27.93 -45.17
C ARG A 214 12.33 27.16 -46.31
N PRO A 215 13.15 27.81 -47.16
CA PRO A 215 13.99 27.09 -48.11
C PRO A 215 14.96 26.18 -47.36
N LEU A 216 15.09 24.93 -47.79
CA LEU A 216 16.20 24.06 -47.41
C LEU A 216 17.51 24.77 -47.77
N GLN A 217 18.37 24.99 -46.78
CA GLN A 217 19.77 25.29 -47.05
C GLN A 217 20.44 24.00 -47.57
N ASP A 218 21.30 24.13 -48.58
CA ASP A 218 22.09 23.02 -49.11
C ASP A 218 22.88 22.32 -47.97
N PRO A 219 22.94 20.99 -47.95
CA PRO A 219 23.68 20.26 -46.92
C PRO A 219 25.19 20.53 -47.07
N GLU A 220 25.82 20.93 -45.96
CA GLU A 220 27.28 21.07 -45.84
C GLU A 220 28.02 19.83 -46.37
N ALA A 221 29.23 20.05 -46.90
CA ALA A 221 30.10 18.98 -47.36
C ALA A 221 30.38 17.95 -46.24
N PRO A 222 30.41 16.64 -46.54
CA PRO A 222 30.58 15.60 -45.53
C PRO A 222 31.90 15.75 -44.76
N ARG A 223 31.86 15.56 -43.44
CA ARG A 223 33.05 15.64 -42.57
C ARG A 223 33.68 14.25 -42.37
N GLU A 224 34.99 14.20 -42.17
CA GLU A 224 35.70 12.93 -41.98
C GLU A 224 35.24 12.23 -40.68
N GLY A 225 34.91 10.94 -40.77
CA GLY A 225 34.29 10.19 -39.66
C GLY A 225 32.76 10.29 -39.59
N GLU A 226 32.10 11.04 -40.49
CA GLU A 226 30.64 11.10 -40.55
C GLU A 226 30.06 9.76 -41.04
N VAL A 227 29.25 9.13 -40.19
CA VAL A 227 28.50 7.92 -40.51
C VAL A 227 27.06 8.31 -40.86
N ARG A 228 26.66 8.08 -42.11
CA ARG A 228 25.27 8.25 -42.56
C ARG A 228 24.58 6.90 -42.68
N VAL A 229 23.53 6.74 -41.90
CA VAL A 229 22.65 5.57 -41.97
C VAL A 229 21.43 5.95 -42.82
N ARG A 230 21.19 5.23 -43.92
CA ARG A 230 19.99 5.41 -44.74
C ARG A 230 19.15 4.14 -44.73
N PHE A 231 17.87 4.30 -44.45
CA PHE A 231 16.87 3.25 -44.58
C PHE A 231 16.23 3.39 -45.96
N ARG A 232 16.14 2.31 -46.73
CA ARG A 232 15.39 2.33 -48.00
C ARG A 232 13.91 2.12 -47.67
N ASP A 233 13.10 3.15 -47.89
CA ASP A 233 11.68 3.19 -47.52
C ASP A 233 10.91 1.96 -48.02
N GLY A 234 10.37 1.20 -47.08
CA GLY A 234 9.24 0.31 -47.31
C GLY A 234 8.05 0.79 -46.49
N THR A 235 7.18 1.63 -47.07
CA THR A 235 5.88 1.89 -46.46
C THR A 235 5.05 0.62 -46.47
N ALA A 236 4.79 0.03 -45.29
CA ALA A 236 3.84 -1.07 -45.15
C ALA A 236 2.46 -0.50 -44.77
N ARG A 237 1.44 -0.74 -45.60
CA ARG A 237 0.04 -0.62 -45.18
C ARG A 237 -0.37 -1.93 -44.52
N VAL A 238 -0.65 -1.91 -43.23
CA VAL A 238 -1.20 -3.07 -42.51
C VAL A 238 -2.71 -3.08 -42.72
N GLY A 239 -3.20 -4.01 -43.52
CA GLY A 239 -4.60 -4.47 -43.46
C GLY A 239 -4.66 -5.77 -42.67
N LYS A 240 -5.85 -6.14 -42.15
CA LYS A 240 -6.07 -7.39 -41.41
C LYS A 240 -5.36 -8.59 -42.09
N VAL A 241 -4.47 -9.24 -41.31
CA VAL A 241 -3.73 -10.52 -41.52
C VAL A 241 -2.19 -10.33 -41.63
N MET A 242 -1.45 -11.23 -40.98
CA MET A 242 -0.01 -11.20 -40.71
C MET A 242 0.86 -11.04 -41.98
N SER A 243 1.62 -9.96 -42.09
CA SER A 243 2.67 -9.81 -43.11
C SER A 243 4.06 -9.74 -42.47
N ARG A 244 4.97 -10.64 -42.90
CA ARG A 244 6.42 -10.49 -42.72
C ARG A 244 6.89 -9.37 -43.66
N THR A 245 7.54 -8.33 -43.13
CA THR A 245 8.20 -7.33 -43.97
C THR A 245 9.71 -7.40 -43.75
N LYS A 246 10.45 -7.44 -44.87
CA LYS A 246 11.91 -7.53 -44.92
C LYS A 246 12.45 -6.16 -45.32
N PHE A 247 13.43 -5.65 -44.58
CA PHE A 247 14.02 -4.33 -44.84
C PHE A 247 15.54 -4.44 -44.98
N ASP A 248 16.12 -3.64 -45.86
CA ASP A 248 17.57 -3.53 -46.04
C ASP A 248 18.06 -2.20 -45.45
N LEU A 249 19.02 -2.28 -44.52
CA LEU A 249 19.70 -1.15 -43.88
C LEU A 249 21.02 -0.88 -44.59
N GLU A 250 21.23 0.32 -45.14
CA GLU A 250 22.53 0.74 -45.68
C GLU A 250 23.24 1.70 -44.71
N VAL A 251 24.48 1.37 -44.36
CA VAL A 251 25.38 2.23 -43.56
C VAL A 251 26.50 2.71 -44.49
N GLU A 252 26.61 4.03 -44.64
CA GLU A 252 27.64 4.71 -45.41
C GLU A 252 28.58 5.47 -44.47
N CYS A 253 29.88 5.20 -44.51
CA CYS A 253 30.89 5.90 -43.71
C CYS A 253 31.96 6.52 -44.62
N ILE A 254 32.36 7.76 -44.35
CA ILE A 254 33.43 8.43 -45.09
C ILE A 254 34.78 8.16 -44.41
N VAL A 255 35.63 7.35 -45.05
CA VAL A 255 36.97 7.00 -44.54
C VAL A 255 38.02 7.48 -45.53
N GLY A 256 38.92 8.39 -45.10
CA GLY A 256 39.94 8.97 -45.97
C GLY A 256 39.36 9.75 -47.15
N GLY A 257 38.23 10.43 -46.95
CA GLY A 257 37.51 11.19 -47.98
C GLY A 257 36.74 10.35 -49.01
N LYS A 258 36.62 9.03 -48.83
CA LYS A 258 35.86 8.14 -49.72
C LYS A 258 34.72 7.44 -48.99
N PRO A 259 33.50 7.37 -49.56
CA PRO A 259 32.38 6.66 -48.97
C PRO A 259 32.54 5.14 -49.10
N VAL A 260 32.39 4.43 -47.99
CA VAL A 260 32.32 2.98 -47.89
C VAL A 260 30.91 2.61 -47.43
N ARG A 261 30.24 1.69 -48.13
CA ARG A 261 28.84 1.31 -47.88
C ARG A 261 28.68 -0.17 -47.61
N GLU A 262 27.87 -0.52 -46.61
CA GLU A 262 27.45 -1.90 -46.35
C GLU A 262 25.95 -2.01 -46.10
N SER A 263 25.33 -3.11 -46.53
CA SER A 263 23.88 -3.37 -46.42
C SER A 263 23.56 -4.58 -45.55
N TYR A 264 22.56 -4.47 -44.68
CA TYR A 264 22.12 -5.52 -43.75
C TYR A 264 20.61 -5.77 -43.85
N GLY A 265 20.20 -7.01 -44.08
CA GLY A 265 18.78 -7.40 -44.17
C GLY A 265 18.17 -7.74 -42.81
N ILE A 266 17.00 -7.18 -42.50
CA ILE A 266 16.27 -7.37 -41.22
C ILE A 266 14.88 -7.95 -41.52
N GLU A 267 14.56 -9.09 -40.90
CA GLU A 267 13.23 -9.74 -40.96
C GLU A 267 12.53 -9.71 -39.58
N GLU A 268 11.30 -9.21 -39.50
CA GLU A 268 10.45 -9.36 -38.30
C GLU A 268 8.94 -9.32 -38.61
N VAL A 269 8.13 -9.90 -37.71
CA VAL A 269 6.65 -10.01 -37.82
C VAL A 269 6.02 -9.01 -36.85
N LEU A 270 5.25 -8.04 -37.36
CA LEU A 270 4.50 -7.07 -36.55
C LEU A 270 3.00 -7.37 -36.63
N LYS A 271 2.27 -7.23 -35.50
CA LYS A 271 0.81 -7.32 -35.45
C LYS A 271 0.27 -6.26 -34.49
N ILE A 272 -0.37 -5.20 -35.00
CA ILE A 272 -1.34 -4.32 -34.30
C ILE A 272 -2.10 -3.49 -35.36
N GLY A 273 -3.44 -3.60 -35.36
CA GLY A 273 -4.43 -2.55 -35.72
C GLY A 273 -4.35 -1.81 -37.07
N ASP A 274 -5.26 -0.83 -37.23
CA ASP A 274 -5.37 0.07 -38.40
C ASP A 274 -4.62 1.41 -38.19
N GLU A 275 -3.79 1.52 -37.15
CA GLU A 275 -3.00 2.73 -36.86
C GLU A 275 -1.60 2.67 -37.48
N THR A 276 -1.14 3.81 -38.01
CA THR A 276 0.24 3.95 -38.52
C THR A 276 1.21 4.14 -37.36
N VAL A 277 1.88 3.08 -36.93
CA VAL A 277 2.91 3.13 -35.88
C VAL A 277 4.28 3.37 -36.52
N ARG A 278 5.02 4.40 -36.05
CA ARG A 278 6.46 4.53 -36.31
C ARG A 278 7.21 3.81 -35.19
N PRO A 279 7.96 2.73 -35.47
CA PRO A 279 8.70 2.03 -34.42
C PRO A 279 9.83 2.91 -33.86
N ASP A 280 10.10 2.79 -32.56
CA ASP A 280 11.26 3.39 -31.91
C ASP A 280 12.51 2.57 -32.22
N TRP A 281 13.11 2.88 -33.37
CA TRP A 281 14.24 2.13 -33.91
C TRP A 281 15.52 2.26 -33.08
N GLY A 282 15.67 3.32 -32.29
CA GLY A 282 16.81 3.50 -31.39
C GLY A 282 16.80 2.48 -30.25
N ALA A 283 15.62 2.23 -29.66
CA ALA A 283 15.42 1.22 -28.63
C ALA A 283 15.57 -0.22 -29.17
N ILE A 284 15.13 -0.47 -30.41
CA ILE A 284 15.29 -1.77 -31.08
C ILE A 284 16.77 -2.03 -31.40
N PHE A 285 17.51 -1.00 -31.85
CA PHE A 285 18.93 -1.10 -32.16
C PHE A 285 19.78 -1.34 -30.90
N ALA A 286 19.51 -0.60 -29.81
CA ALA A 286 20.16 -0.82 -28.52
C ALA A 286 19.92 -2.23 -27.97
N ARG A 287 18.67 -2.73 -28.03
CA ARG A 287 18.31 -4.09 -27.59
C ARG A 287 18.96 -5.18 -28.45
N LYS A 288 19.12 -4.99 -29.75
CA LYS A 288 19.78 -5.99 -30.61
C LYS A 288 21.30 -5.97 -30.48
N LEU A 289 21.92 -4.82 -30.18
CA LEU A 289 23.35 -4.74 -29.83
C LEU A 289 23.64 -5.44 -28.49
N GLU A 290 22.74 -5.27 -27.51
CA GLU A 290 22.78 -6.00 -26.23
C GLU A 290 22.53 -7.50 -26.38
N ALA A 291 21.65 -7.90 -27.32
CA ALA A 291 21.30 -9.29 -27.60
C ALA A 291 22.33 -10.01 -28.48
N ALA A 292 23.12 -9.30 -29.28
CA ALA A 292 24.16 -9.86 -30.15
C ALA A 292 25.45 -10.23 -29.38
N LYS A 293 25.32 -10.91 -28.22
CA LYS A 293 26.41 -11.52 -27.44
C LYS A 293 27.14 -12.64 -28.21
N THR A 294 27.53 -12.40 -29.45
CA THR A 294 28.42 -13.25 -30.21
C THR A 294 29.71 -12.45 -30.44
N ASP A 295 30.75 -12.97 -29.80
CA ASP A 295 32.17 -12.59 -29.86
C ASP A 295 32.68 -12.17 -31.26
N THR A 296 32.01 -12.60 -32.32
CA THR A 296 32.40 -12.41 -33.72
C THR A 296 32.25 -10.96 -34.21
N ALA A 297 31.23 -10.22 -33.78
CA ALA A 297 31.02 -8.84 -34.24
C ALA A 297 31.97 -7.84 -33.58
N LEU A 298 32.22 -8.01 -32.26
CA LEU A 298 33.21 -7.23 -31.52
C LEU A 298 34.64 -7.48 -32.03
N ARG A 299 35.01 -8.74 -32.33
CA ARG A 299 36.34 -9.08 -32.85
C ARG A 299 36.60 -8.51 -34.25
N SER A 300 35.59 -8.42 -35.10
CA SER A 300 35.71 -7.79 -36.42
C SER A 300 35.93 -6.27 -36.32
N LEU A 301 35.28 -5.62 -35.36
CA LEU A 301 35.42 -4.19 -35.10
C LEU A 301 36.79 -3.86 -34.49
N GLU A 302 37.25 -4.66 -33.52
CA GLU A 302 38.58 -4.54 -32.92
C GLU A 302 39.71 -4.79 -33.94
N ALA A 303 39.53 -5.76 -34.85
CA ALA A 303 40.50 -6.06 -35.91
C ALA A 303 40.61 -4.92 -36.93
N TRP A 304 39.49 -4.23 -37.22
CA TRP A 304 39.48 -3.04 -38.07
C TRP A 304 40.17 -1.85 -37.39
N CYS A 305 39.91 -1.57 -36.11
CA CYS A 305 40.55 -0.49 -35.36
C CYS A 305 42.08 -0.66 -35.27
N ARG A 306 42.57 -1.89 -35.04
CA ARG A 306 44.01 -2.20 -35.07
C ARG A 306 44.63 -2.01 -36.46
N LYS A 307 43.90 -2.35 -37.52
CA LYS A 307 44.38 -2.20 -38.91
C LYS A 307 44.65 -0.75 -39.30
N TYR A 308 44.00 0.22 -38.64
CA TYR A 308 44.14 1.66 -38.92
C TYR A 308 44.78 2.46 -37.77
N GLY A 309 45.42 1.79 -36.80
CA GLY A 309 46.31 2.43 -35.83
C GLY A 309 45.67 2.92 -34.53
N TYR A 310 44.41 2.57 -34.25
CA TYR A 310 43.75 2.91 -32.98
C TYR A 310 44.00 1.79 -31.96
N ALA A 311 44.66 2.15 -30.84
CA ALA A 311 45.20 1.18 -29.89
C ALA A 311 44.12 0.43 -29.08
N ASP A 312 42.96 1.05 -28.87
CA ASP A 312 41.84 0.44 -28.15
C ASP A 312 40.51 0.75 -28.86
N GLY A 313 39.99 -0.21 -29.62
CA GLY A 313 38.76 -0.04 -30.42
C GLY A 313 37.51 0.20 -29.57
N ARG A 314 37.58 -0.05 -28.26
CA ARG A 314 36.47 0.14 -27.33
C ARG A 314 36.24 1.61 -26.97
N GLU A 315 37.29 2.42 -27.02
CA GLU A 315 37.26 3.85 -26.68
C GLU A 315 36.64 4.67 -27.82
N VAL A 316 36.95 4.32 -29.08
CA VAL A 316 36.39 4.96 -30.30
C VAL A 316 34.87 4.75 -30.42
N VAL A 317 34.38 3.55 -30.05
CA VAL A 317 32.93 3.26 -30.02
C VAL A 317 32.21 4.12 -28.98
N MET A 318 32.89 4.46 -27.88
CA MET A 318 32.32 5.30 -26.81
C MET A 318 32.45 6.80 -27.14
N GLU A 319 33.49 7.23 -27.86
CA GLU A 319 33.63 8.59 -28.38
C GLU A 319 32.60 8.92 -29.47
N LEU A 320 32.28 7.99 -30.37
CA LEU A 320 31.22 8.16 -31.37
C LEU A 320 29.82 8.27 -30.75
N LEU A 321 29.62 7.71 -29.56
CA LEU A 321 28.40 7.88 -28.77
C LEU A 321 28.36 9.22 -28.01
N ALA A 322 29.50 9.92 -27.87
CA ALA A 322 29.65 11.05 -26.95
C ALA A 322 29.93 12.42 -27.62
N ALA A 323 30.31 12.50 -28.90
CA ALA A 323 30.70 13.76 -29.53
C ALA A 323 29.50 14.61 -30.00
N GLY A 324 28.93 15.34 -29.05
CA GLY A 324 28.23 16.60 -29.32
C GLY A 324 29.04 17.86 -28.97
N THR A 325 30.10 17.80 -28.14
CA THR A 325 31.06 18.89 -27.89
C THR A 325 32.25 18.39 -27.03
N GLU A 326 33.47 18.87 -27.32
CA GLU A 326 34.77 18.46 -26.75
C GLU A 326 34.93 18.73 -25.23
N PRO A 327 35.66 17.87 -24.50
CA PRO A 327 36.12 18.18 -23.14
C PRO A 327 37.38 19.05 -23.14
N ALA A 328 37.43 20.01 -22.22
CA ALA A 328 38.62 20.81 -21.97
C ALA A 328 39.81 19.94 -21.52
N LYS A 329 41.00 20.31 -21.97
CA LYS A 329 42.28 19.68 -21.61
C LYS A 329 42.41 19.52 -20.08
N PRO A 330 42.66 18.32 -19.54
CA PRO A 330 42.82 18.16 -18.10
C PRO A 330 44.11 18.89 -17.65
N PRO A 331 44.07 19.65 -16.54
CA PRO A 331 45.30 20.14 -15.92
C PRO A 331 46.12 18.94 -15.44
N ASP A 332 47.45 19.10 -15.47
CA ASP A 332 48.44 18.08 -15.13
C ASP A 332 48.01 17.20 -13.96
N ALA A 333 48.20 15.88 -14.13
CA ALA A 333 47.90 14.85 -13.15
C ALA A 333 48.77 14.99 -11.89
N GLY A 334 48.44 16.00 -11.07
CA GLY A 334 48.62 15.98 -9.64
C GLY A 334 47.65 14.94 -9.08
N THR A 335 48.19 13.96 -8.39
CA THR A 335 47.51 12.83 -7.76
C THR A 335 46.46 13.27 -6.73
N ALA A 336 45.29 13.70 -7.18
CA ALA A 336 44.09 13.79 -6.36
C ALA A 336 43.13 12.69 -6.82
N LYS A 337 42.96 11.64 -6.00
CA LYS A 337 41.92 10.64 -6.19
C LYS A 337 40.57 11.37 -6.24
N SER A 338 40.01 11.60 -7.43
CA SER A 338 38.66 12.13 -7.57
C SER A 338 37.70 11.14 -6.92
N LYS A 339 37.17 11.48 -5.75
CA LYS A 339 36.15 10.69 -5.09
C LYS A 339 34.83 10.98 -5.79
N THR A 340 34.30 10.01 -6.53
CA THR A 340 32.94 10.08 -7.06
C THR A 340 31.91 9.84 -5.95
N VAL A 341 30.71 10.38 -6.13
CA VAL A 341 29.55 10.14 -5.25
C VAL A 341 28.39 9.65 -6.11
N ARG A 342 27.64 8.66 -5.62
CA ARG A 342 26.48 8.12 -6.33
C ARG A 342 25.31 9.11 -6.22
N TYR A 343 24.76 9.52 -7.36
CA TYR A 343 23.57 10.37 -7.46
C TYR A 343 22.65 9.83 -8.55
N ALA A 344 21.36 9.68 -8.23
CA ALA A 344 20.36 9.09 -9.13
C ALA A 344 20.81 7.74 -9.74
N GLY A 345 21.52 6.91 -8.96
CA GLY A 345 22.01 5.60 -9.38
C GLY A 345 23.32 5.62 -10.18
N ARG A 346 23.96 6.77 -10.40
CA ARG A 346 25.20 6.89 -11.20
C ARG A 346 26.31 7.55 -10.41
N ASP A 347 27.56 7.14 -10.66
CA ASP A 347 28.72 7.82 -10.10
C ASP A 347 28.91 9.19 -10.76
N ARG A 348 28.91 10.24 -9.94
CA ARG A 348 29.00 11.64 -10.36
C ARG A 348 30.13 12.36 -9.63
N ASN A 349 30.70 13.38 -10.25
CA ASN A 349 31.68 14.24 -9.61
C ASN A 349 30.99 15.15 -8.57
N PRO A 350 31.46 15.20 -7.30
CA PRO A 350 30.88 16.08 -6.28
C PRO A 350 30.90 17.57 -6.64
N ASP A 351 31.93 18.03 -7.34
CA ASP A 351 32.06 19.44 -7.70
C ASP A 351 31.02 19.84 -8.77
N GLU A 352 30.72 18.94 -9.72
CA GLU A 352 29.60 19.11 -10.66
C GLU A 352 28.26 19.12 -9.92
N LEU A 353 28.05 18.20 -8.98
CA LEU A 353 26.81 18.16 -8.19
C LEU A 353 26.60 19.44 -7.39
N ARG A 354 27.66 20.03 -6.82
CA ARG A 354 27.57 21.34 -6.15
C ARG A 354 27.25 22.46 -7.14
N ALA A 355 27.88 22.46 -8.32
CA ALA A 355 27.60 23.43 -9.37
C ALA A 355 26.15 23.35 -9.88
N GLU A 356 25.59 22.13 -9.95
CA GLU A 356 24.19 21.87 -10.31
C GLU A 356 23.20 22.12 -9.15
N GLY A 357 23.67 22.48 -7.95
CA GLY A 357 22.83 22.65 -6.76
C GLY A 357 22.25 21.33 -6.19
N LYS A 358 22.76 20.19 -6.65
CA LYS A 358 22.36 18.83 -6.22
C LYS A 358 23.16 18.30 -5.03
N MET A 359 24.11 19.09 -4.54
CA MET A 359 24.85 18.83 -3.32
C MET A 359 25.03 20.13 -2.54
N ASP A 360 24.70 20.11 -1.24
CA ASP A 360 24.85 21.27 -0.38
C ASP A 360 26.31 21.47 0.07
N ALA A 361 26.58 22.61 0.73
CA ALA A 361 27.91 22.93 1.25
C ALA A 361 28.43 21.95 2.31
N ARG A 362 27.55 21.12 2.90
CA ARG A 362 27.90 20.06 3.86
C ARG A 362 28.13 18.71 3.18
N GLY A 363 28.02 18.65 1.85
CA GLY A 363 28.20 17.44 1.05
C GLY A 363 26.98 16.53 1.02
N ARG A 364 25.80 17.00 1.45
CA ARG A 364 24.56 16.23 1.39
C ARG A 364 23.90 16.39 0.04
N LEU A 365 23.34 15.30 -0.49
CA LEU A 365 22.62 15.32 -1.75
C LEU A 365 21.28 16.04 -1.60
N VAL A 366 20.90 16.77 -2.64
CA VAL A 366 19.67 17.56 -2.70
C VAL A 366 18.82 17.04 -3.86
N LEU A 367 17.60 16.63 -3.53
CA LEU A 367 16.58 16.32 -4.53
C LEU A 367 15.93 17.63 -5.00
N GLY A 368 15.66 17.72 -6.30
CA GLY A 368 14.81 18.79 -6.82
C GLY A 368 13.37 18.63 -6.33
N PRO A 369 12.53 19.67 -6.50
CA PRO A 369 11.15 19.65 -6.01
C PRO A 369 10.34 18.45 -6.54
N ASP A 370 10.45 18.15 -7.83
CA ASP A 370 9.68 17.07 -8.45
C ASP A 370 10.14 15.68 -7.99
N GLU A 371 11.46 15.46 -7.84
CA GLU A 371 11.96 14.20 -7.29
C GLU A 371 11.58 14.03 -5.82
N LEU A 372 11.59 15.10 -5.03
CA LEU A 372 11.20 15.04 -3.64
C LEU A 372 9.69 14.79 -3.49
N ARG A 373 8.84 15.46 -4.28
CA ARG A 373 7.39 15.21 -4.33
C ARG A 373 7.11 13.76 -4.68
N TYR A 374 7.72 13.23 -5.76
CA TYR A 374 7.61 11.82 -6.09
C TYR A 374 8.06 10.91 -4.93
N THR A 375 9.21 11.20 -4.33
CA THR A 375 9.75 10.42 -3.20
C THR A 375 8.78 10.44 -2.03
N ARG A 376 8.20 11.59 -1.71
CA ARG A 376 7.23 11.77 -0.63
C ARG A 376 5.96 10.96 -0.87
N ASP A 377 5.42 11.00 -2.08
CA ASP A 377 4.23 10.23 -2.45
C ASP A 377 4.47 8.71 -2.39
N VAL A 378 5.61 8.22 -2.86
CA VAL A 378 6.02 6.81 -2.73
C VAL A 378 6.12 6.38 -1.26
N HIS A 379 6.67 7.23 -0.39
CA HIS A 379 6.74 6.92 1.05
C HIS A 379 5.36 6.90 1.70
N PHE A 380 4.43 7.78 1.31
CA PHE A 380 3.05 7.72 1.80
C PHE A 380 2.30 6.48 1.31
N ASP A 381 2.52 6.07 0.05
CA ASP A 381 1.86 4.91 -0.53
C ASP A 381 2.38 3.57 0.00
N LEU A 382 3.67 3.49 0.36
CA LEU A 382 4.28 2.25 0.85
C LEU A 382 4.43 2.19 2.37
N LEU A 383 4.80 3.30 3.01
CA LEU A 383 5.15 3.35 4.44
C LEU A 383 4.11 4.12 5.26
N GLY A 384 3.16 4.79 4.61
CA GLY A 384 2.15 5.60 5.27
C GLY A 384 2.71 6.85 5.96
N ARG A 385 3.90 7.34 5.56
CA ARG A 385 4.53 8.55 6.13
C ARG A 385 5.38 9.29 5.10
N SER A 386 5.81 10.50 5.44
CA SER A 386 6.82 11.22 4.66
C SER A 386 8.23 10.61 4.83
N PRO A 387 9.19 10.91 3.94
CA PRO A 387 10.57 10.47 4.07
C PRO A 387 11.27 11.20 5.21
N THR A 388 12.11 10.48 5.96
CA THR A 388 13.10 11.08 6.86
C THR A 388 14.23 11.73 6.06
N GLU A 389 15.09 12.51 6.72
CA GLU A 389 16.30 13.05 6.07
C GLU A 389 17.20 11.95 5.50
N ASP A 390 17.34 10.82 6.20
CA ASP A 390 18.10 9.65 5.73
C ASP A 390 17.44 9.00 4.51
N ASP A 391 16.11 8.93 4.49
CA ASP A 391 15.37 8.42 3.32
C ASP A 391 15.61 9.30 2.09
N VAL A 392 15.61 10.64 2.27
CA VAL A 392 15.91 11.59 1.20
C VAL A 392 17.35 11.43 0.70
N GLN A 393 18.33 11.28 1.60
CA GLN A 393 19.73 11.06 1.18
C GLN A 393 19.89 9.76 0.40
N ARG A 394 19.23 8.68 0.82
CA ARG A 394 19.24 7.41 0.08
C ARG A 394 18.58 7.55 -1.28
N ALA A 395 17.37 8.13 -1.33
CA ALA A 395 16.65 8.35 -2.58
C ALA A 395 17.44 9.22 -3.57
N ALA A 396 18.19 10.20 -3.09
CA ALA A 396 19.06 11.03 -3.93
C ALA A 396 20.26 10.25 -4.52
N SER A 397 20.75 9.23 -3.82
CA SER A 397 21.84 8.38 -4.30
C SER A 397 21.37 7.25 -5.24
N GLU A 398 20.11 6.88 -5.16
CA GLU A 398 19.49 5.77 -5.88
C GLU A 398 18.75 6.27 -7.12
N SER A 399 18.64 5.42 -8.15
CA SER A 399 17.64 5.63 -9.19
C SER A 399 16.24 5.47 -8.61
N ARG A 400 15.24 5.99 -9.34
CA ARG A 400 13.83 5.83 -8.96
C ARG A 400 13.44 4.34 -8.79
N ALA A 401 13.90 3.49 -9.69
CA ALA A 401 13.65 2.05 -9.64
C ALA A 401 14.29 1.37 -8.43
N GLU A 402 15.52 1.75 -8.07
CA GLU A 402 16.20 1.25 -6.86
C GLU A 402 15.49 1.71 -5.58
N THR A 403 15.03 2.97 -5.54
CA THR A 403 14.26 3.51 -4.40
C THR A 403 12.97 2.71 -4.19
N VAL A 404 12.17 2.53 -5.24
CA VAL A 404 10.91 1.77 -5.18
C VAL A 404 11.17 0.31 -4.76
N ASP A 405 12.17 -0.34 -5.36
CA ASP A 405 12.52 -1.73 -5.05
C ASP A 405 12.94 -1.92 -3.59
N ARG A 406 13.78 -1.02 -3.07
CA ARG A 406 14.21 -1.03 -1.67
C ARG A 406 13.04 -0.86 -0.71
N LEU A 407 12.13 0.07 -1.01
CA LEU A 407 10.98 0.34 -0.16
C LEU A 407 10.00 -0.83 -0.15
N LEU A 408 9.68 -1.41 -1.31
CA LEU A 408 8.81 -2.59 -1.43
C LEU A 408 9.36 -3.82 -0.68
N LYS A 409 10.69 -3.94 -0.57
CA LYS A 409 11.35 -5.02 0.19
C LYS A 409 11.50 -4.71 1.69
N SER A 410 11.20 -3.49 2.12
CA SER A 410 11.42 -3.09 3.51
C SER A 410 10.41 -3.72 4.46
N VAL A 411 10.85 -4.04 5.69
CA VAL A 411 9.97 -4.51 6.77
C VAL A 411 8.84 -3.51 7.03
N GLU A 412 9.15 -2.21 6.99
CA GLU A 412 8.17 -1.15 7.24
C GLU A 412 7.04 -1.09 6.21
N CYS A 413 7.35 -1.34 4.93
CA CYS A 413 6.33 -1.45 3.89
C CYS A 413 5.34 -2.57 4.25
N PHE A 414 5.87 -3.72 4.66
CA PHE A 414 5.02 -4.84 5.08
C PHE A 414 4.35 -4.64 6.44
N GLU A 415 4.90 -3.84 7.35
CA GLU A 415 4.20 -3.45 8.59
C GLU A 415 2.98 -2.58 8.27
N THR A 416 3.13 -1.62 7.37
CA THR A 416 2.03 -0.77 6.91
C THR A 416 0.98 -1.58 6.18
N TRP A 417 1.39 -2.40 5.22
CA TRP A 417 0.49 -3.32 4.52
C TRP A 417 -0.23 -4.24 5.50
N TYR A 418 0.49 -4.88 6.43
CA TYR A 418 -0.09 -5.80 7.40
C TYR A 418 -1.14 -5.13 8.29
N GLU A 419 -0.88 -3.91 8.76
CA GLU A 419 -1.87 -3.16 9.55
C GLU A 419 -3.14 -2.84 8.75
N GLU A 420 -3.02 -2.49 7.46
CA GLU A 420 -4.17 -2.27 6.58
C GLU A 420 -4.95 -3.56 6.31
N GLU A 421 -4.27 -4.70 6.10
CA GLU A 421 -4.93 -5.98 5.87
C GLU A 421 -5.62 -6.51 7.13
N VAL A 422 -4.97 -6.41 8.29
CA VAL A 422 -5.59 -6.73 9.58
C VAL A 422 -6.84 -5.90 9.79
N TYR A 423 -6.79 -4.60 9.47
CA TYR A 423 -7.96 -3.74 9.53
C TYR A 423 -9.05 -4.20 8.54
N TYR A 424 -8.68 -4.52 7.30
CA TYR A 424 -9.63 -4.97 6.29
C TYR A 424 -10.35 -6.27 6.67
N PHE A 425 -9.60 -7.31 7.05
CA PHE A 425 -10.14 -8.63 7.33
C PHE A 425 -10.82 -8.73 8.70
N LEU A 426 -10.31 -8.02 9.70
CA LEU A 426 -10.80 -8.14 11.07
C LEU A 426 -11.69 -6.96 11.50
N LEU A 427 -11.73 -5.86 10.73
CA LEU A 427 -12.41 -4.61 11.08
C LEU A 427 -12.02 -4.15 12.50
N LEU A 428 -10.73 -4.29 12.82
CA LEU A 428 -10.20 -4.01 14.15
C LEU A 428 -9.63 -2.60 14.18
N ASP A 429 -10.34 -1.71 14.83
CA ASP A 429 -9.79 -0.40 15.19
C ASP A 429 -8.74 -0.54 16.30
N ASN A 430 -9.04 -1.24 17.39
CA ASN A 430 -8.27 -1.09 18.64
C ASN A 430 -7.34 -2.25 18.99
N PHE A 431 -7.15 -3.20 18.08
CA PHE A 431 -6.48 -4.46 18.42
C PHE A 431 -5.55 -4.95 17.30
N ARG A 432 -4.27 -5.16 17.65
CA ARG A 432 -3.28 -5.82 16.80
C ARG A 432 -3.08 -7.25 17.30
N PRO A 433 -3.24 -8.29 16.47
CA PRO A 433 -2.88 -9.66 16.84
C PRO A 433 -1.45 -9.72 17.37
N ALA A 434 -1.28 -10.19 18.61
CA ALA A 434 -0.02 -10.11 19.35
C ALA A 434 0.72 -11.45 19.48
N THR A 435 0.34 -12.47 18.71
CA THR A 435 1.06 -13.74 18.73
C THR A 435 2.36 -13.62 17.93
N ASP A 436 3.42 -14.31 18.34
CA ASP A 436 4.71 -14.32 17.64
C ASP A 436 4.55 -14.67 16.16
N ARG A 437 3.66 -15.61 15.86
CA ARG A 437 3.30 -16.01 14.49
C ARG A 437 2.81 -14.81 13.66
N MET A 438 1.87 -14.03 14.18
CA MET A 438 1.29 -12.87 13.50
C MET A 438 2.27 -11.69 13.44
N LEU A 439 2.97 -11.41 14.53
CA LEU A 439 3.97 -10.33 14.60
C LEU A 439 5.17 -10.58 13.68
N SER A 440 5.45 -11.85 13.33
CA SER A 440 6.53 -12.22 12.41
C SER A 440 6.22 -11.99 10.93
N ILE A 441 4.94 -11.81 10.55
CA ILE A 441 4.50 -11.73 9.14
C ILE A 441 5.27 -10.65 8.34
N PRO A 442 5.37 -9.38 8.79
CA PRO A 442 6.09 -8.36 8.02
C PRO A 442 7.56 -8.69 7.75
N LYS A 443 8.25 -9.27 8.74
CA LYS A 443 9.66 -9.68 8.60
C LYS A 443 9.81 -10.84 7.62
N LYS A 444 8.89 -11.81 7.63
CA LYS A 444 8.90 -12.95 6.70
C LYS A 444 8.63 -12.52 5.26
N LEU A 445 7.69 -11.60 5.06
CA LEU A 445 7.41 -11.00 3.75
C LEU A 445 8.64 -10.24 3.22
N SER A 446 9.25 -9.38 4.05
CA SER A 446 10.46 -8.63 3.70
C SER A 446 11.64 -9.55 3.34
N ALA A 447 11.80 -10.67 4.04
CA ALA A 447 12.83 -11.67 3.76
C ALA A 447 12.52 -12.57 2.55
N GLY A 448 11.34 -12.45 1.93
CA GLY A 448 10.89 -13.34 0.86
C GLY A 448 10.61 -14.78 1.31
N ALA A 449 10.48 -15.01 2.63
CA ALA A 449 10.18 -16.30 3.23
C ALA A 449 8.67 -16.61 3.28
N MET A 450 7.84 -15.66 2.85
CA MET A 450 6.38 -15.72 2.83
C MET A 450 5.88 -14.91 1.64
N THR A 451 4.79 -15.35 1.01
CA THR A 451 4.11 -14.60 -0.07
C THR A 451 2.91 -13.83 0.46
N ILE A 452 2.37 -12.89 -0.33
CA ILE A 452 1.16 -12.15 0.06
C ILE A 452 -0.04 -13.08 0.30
N PRO A 453 -0.33 -14.08 -0.58
CA PRO A 453 -1.33 -15.09 -0.28
C PRO A 453 -1.07 -15.83 1.03
N ASP A 454 0.16 -16.27 1.30
CA ASP A 454 0.47 -16.96 2.57
C ASP A 454 0.16 -16.08 3.78
N ALA A 455 0.52 -14.79 3.72
CA ALA A 455 0.25 -13.85 4.80
C ALA A 455 -1.26 -13.61 5.01
N ILE A 456 -2.04 -13.49 3.92
CA ILE A 456 -3.50 -13.37 4.01
C ILE A 456 -4.11 -14.64 4.59
N HIS A 457 -3.67 -15.81 4.14
CA HIS A 457 -4.09 -17.08 4.70
C HIS A 457 -3.87 -17.10 6.22
N GLU A 458 -2.65 -16.77 6.67
CA GLU A 458 -2.31 -16.67 8.09
C GLU A 458 -3.22 -15.72 8.89
N ILE A 459 -3.54 -14.55 8.33
CA ILE A 459 -4.45 -13.58 8.94
C ILE A 459 -5.86 -14.15 9.07
N VAL A 460 -6.34 -14.83 8.04
CA VAL A 460 -7.73 -15.30 7.94
C VAL A 460 -7.97 -16.57 8.77
N ILE A 461 -6.99 -17.47 8.88
CA ILE A 461 -7.11 -18.67 9.73
C ILE A 461 -6.78 -18.40 11.21
N CYS A 462 -6.36 -17.19 11.56
CA CYS A 462 -5.97 -16.89 12.92
C CYS A 462 -7.18 -16.94 13.87
N GLN A 463 -6.92 -17.23 15.14
CA GLN A 463 -7.99 -17.28 16.13
C GLN A 463 -8.74 -15.95 16.24
N TYR A 464 -8.08 -14.80 16.05
CA TYR A 464 -8.75 -13.49 16.10
C TYR A 464 -9.80 -13.32 15.01
N PHE A 465 -9.56 -13.84 13.80
CA PHE A 465 -10.55 -13.87 12.73
C PHE A 465 -11.77 -14.70 13.11
N ASN A 466 -11.55 -15.91 13.64
CA ASN A 466 -12.64 -16.78 14.08
C ASN A 466 -13.46 -16.17 15.23
N HIS A 467 -12.82 -15.51 16.20
CA HIS A 467 -13.52 -14.83 17.29
C HIS A 467 -14.36 -13.65 16.80
N ARG A 468 -13.88 -12.93 15.77
CA ARG A 468 -14.65 -11.86 15.15
C ARG A 468 -15.81 -12.41 14.33
N ASN A 469 -15.66 -13.59 13.74
CA ASN A 469 -16.65 -14.20 12.86
C ASN A 469 -17.14 -15.54 13.46
N PRO A 470 -17.82 -15.51 14.63
CA PRO A 470 -18.12 -16.72 15.38
C PRO A 470 -19.19 -17.57 14.70
N GLY A 471 -18.95 -18.88 14.65
CA GLY A 471 -19.86 -19.85 14.08
C GLY A 471 -19.64 -20.07 12.58
N ASN A 472 -20.01 -21.26 12.12
CA ASN A 472 -19.79 -21.72 10.75
C ASN A 472 -20.47 -20.82 9.70
N ASP A 473 -21.72 -20.42 9.92
CA ASP A 473 -22.47 -19.47 9.08
C ASP A 473 -21.70 -18.17 8.83
N THR A 474 -21.30 -17.50 9.91
CA THR A 474 -20.66 -16.18 9.83
C THR A 474 -19.26 -16.30 9.26
N TYR A 475 -18.47 -17.28 9.72
CA TYR A 475 -17.12 -17.49 9.21
C TYR A 475 -17.13 -17.74 7.70
N VAL A 476 -17.89 -18.73 7.23
CA VAL A 476 -17.90 -19.14 5.82
C VAL A 476 -18.43 -18.03 4.92
N THR A 477 -19.47 -17.32 5.38
CA THR A 477 -19.98 -16.13 4.68
C THR A 477 -18.89 -15.10 4.47
N VAL A 478 -18.20 -14.70 5.55
CA VAL A 478 -17.15 -13.67 5.46
C VAL A 478 -15.99 -14.12 4.58
N ILE A 479 -15.59 -15.40 4.64
CA ILE A 479 -14.57 -15.96 3.74
C ILE A 479 -14.99 -15.80 2.27
N LEU A 480 -16.17 -16.27 1.90
CA LEU A 480 -16.63 -16.26 0.51
C LEU A 480 -16.87 -14.83 0.00
N GLU A 481 -17.46 -13.96 0.84
CA GLU A 481 -17.72 -12.57 0.48
C GLU A 481 -16.42 -11.75 0.38
N GLN A 482 -15.51 -11.85 1.36
CA GLN A 482 -14.29 -11.02 1.37
C GLN A 482 -13.20 -11.52 0.43
N LEU A 483 -13.08 -12.84 0.23
CA LEU A 483 -12.02 -13.41 -0.62
C LEU A 483 -12.46 -13.63 -2.07
N LEU A 484 -13.77 -13.79 -2.35
CA LEU A 484 -14.28 -13.97 -3.72
C LEU A 484 -15.21 -12.85 -4.18
N GLY A 485 -15.63 -11.93 -3.31
CA GLY A 485 -16.51 -10.83 -3.69
C GLY A 485 -17.91 -11.30 -4.11
N MET A 486 -18.31 -12.49 -3.63
CA MET A 486 -19.60 -13.09 -3.95
C MET A 486 -20.69 -12.58 -3.00
N VAL A 487 -21.94 -12.67 -3.43
CA VAL A 487 -23.11 -12.55 -2.54
C VAL A 487 -23.47 -13.97 -2.10
N VAL A 488 -23.06 -14.37 -0.89
CA VAL A 488 -23.15 -15.79 -0.46
C VAL A 488 -24.58 -16.30 -0.40
N GLN A 489 -25.55 -15.39 -0.19
CA GLN A 489 -26.97 -15.69 -0.11
C GLN A 489 -27.50 -16.28 -1.44
N ASP A 490 -26.87 -15.93 -2.56
CA ASP A 490 -27.19 -16.46 -3.88
C ASP A 490 -26.55 -17.84 -4.14
N GLN A 491 -25.76 -18.35 -3.19
CA GLN A 491 -24.95 -19.56 -3.32
C GLN A 491 -25.12 -20.51 -2.12
N PRO A 492 -26.34 -21.01 -1.86
CA PRO A 492 -26.65 -21.79 -0.66
C PRO A 492 -25.85 -23.11 -0.57
N MET A 493 -25.47 -23.69 -1.70
CA MET A 493 -24.67 -24.93 -1.74
C MET A 493 -23.21 -24.69 -1.33
N LEU A 494 -22.58 -23.59 -1.79
CA LEU A 494 -21.22 -23.22 -1.35
C LEU A 494 -21.19 -22.96 0.16
N LEU A 495 -22.22 -22.28 0.68
CA LEU A 495 -22.37 -22.05 2.11
C LEU A 495 -22.53 -23.36 2.89
N LYS A 496 -23.38 -24.29 2.42
CA LYS A 496 -23.58 -25.60 3.03
C LYS A 496 -22.28 -26.39 3.12
N VAL A 497 -21.53 -26.50 2.02
CA VAL A 497 -20.25 -27.24 1.97
C VAL A 497 -19.19 -26.56 2.82
N GLY A 498 -19.08 -25.24 2.77
CA GLY A 498 -18.11 -24.52 3.60
C GLY A 498 -18.38 -24.70 5.10
N LYS A 499 -19.65 -24.79 5.53
CA LYS A 499 -20.01 -25.09 6.92
C LYS A 499 -19.57 -26.50 7.33
N GLN A 500 -19.76 -27.48 6.45
CA GLN A 500 -19.29 -28.85 6.69
C GLN A 500 -17.78 -28.86 6.96
N MET A 501 -17.00 -28.20 6.09
CA MET A 501 -15.55 -28.05 6.29
C MET A 501 -15.21 -27.33 7.59
N TYR A 502 -15.91 -26.25 7.93
CA TYR A 502 -15.71 -25.54 9.20
C TYR A 502 -15.92 -26.45 10.41
N ASP A 503 -16.96 -27.28 10.38
CA ASP A 503 -17.34 -28.19 11.47
C ASP A 503 -16.46 -29.46 11.53
N GLY A 504 -15.46 -29.58 10.64
CA GLY A 504 -14.51 -30.69 10.63
C GLY A 504 -14.93 -31.88 9.75
N TYR A 505 -15.98 -31.73 8.96
CA TYR A 505 -16.44 -32.73 7.99
C TYR A 505 -15.76 -32.53 6.64
N GLU A 506 -15.62 -33.63 5.90
CA GLU A 506 -15.17 -33.55 4.52
C GLU A 506 -16.21 -32.86 3.64
N GLY A 507 -15.76 -31.99 2.75
CA GLY A 507 -16.56 -31.35 1.72
C GLY A 507 -15.74 -31.15 0.45
N LYS A 508 -16.42 -30.92 -0.68
CA LYS A 508 -15.79 -30.65 -1.98
C LYS A 508 -16.23 -29.29 -2.51
N LEU A 509 -15.29 -28.36 -2.63
CA LEU A 509 -15.54 -26.99 -3.07
C LEU A 509 -14.62 -26.67 -4.27
N PHE A 510 -15.17 -26.16 -5.37
CA PHE A 510 -14.42 -25.87 -6.60
C PHE A 510 -13.58 -27.07 -7.10
N GLY A 511 -14.14 -28.28 -7.00
CA GLY A 511 -13.46 -29.51 -7.39
C GLY A 511 -12.40 -30.04 -6.42
N GLU A 512 -12.10 -29.33 -5.32
CA GLU A 512 -11.11 -29.74 -4.33
C GLU A 512 -11.73 -30.18 -3.00
N THR A 513 -11.13 -31.20 -2.38
CA THR A 513 -11.59 -31.74 -1.10
C THR A 513 -10.92 -31.01 0.07
N GLY A 514 -11.70 -30.62 1.08
CA GLY A 514 -11.24 -30.01 2.31
C GLY A 514 -11.98 -30.58 3.53
N ARG A 515 -11.37 -30.49 4.72
CA ARG A 515 -11.90 -31.06 5.96
C ARG A 515 -11.86 -30.12 7.16
N ASN A 516 -11.33 -28.91 6.99
CA ASN A 516 -11.18 -27.95 8.07
C ASN A 516 -11.18 -26.51 7.54
N GLN A 517 -11.10 -25.54 8.46
CA GLN A 517 -11.10 -24.11 8.13
C GLN A 517 -9.92 -23.68 7.25
N ALA A 518 -8.72 -24.25 7.45
CA ALA A 518 -7.55 -23.90 6.65
C ALA A 518 -7.66 -24.45 5.23
N ASP A 519 -8.21 -25.66 5.06
CA ASP A 519 -8.48 -26.22 3.73
C ASP A 519 -9.51 -25.36 2.98
N LEU A 520 -10.59 -24.94 3.65
CA LEU A 520 -11.60 -24.04 3.07
C LEU A 520 -10.95 -22.75 2.54
N VAL A 521 -10.14 -22.08 3.37
CA VAL A 521 -9.47 -20.83 2.98
C VAL A 521 -8.48 -21.08 1.83
N THR A 522 -7.71 -22.17 1.89
CA THR A 522 -6.76 -22.55 0.83
C THR A 522 -7.47 -22.76 -0.51
N ILE A 523 -8.58 -23.52 -0.52
CA ILE A 523 -9.35 -23.82 -1.73
C ILE A 523 -9.96 -22.53 -2.32
N VAL A 524 -10.47 -21.65 -1.47
CA VAL A 524 -11.02 -20.35 -1.87
C VAL A 524 -9.93 -19.45 -2.47
N MET A 525 -8.75 -19.40 -1.85
CA MET A 525 -7.65 -18.56 -2.32
C MET A 525 -7.02 -19.03 -3.64
N LYS A 526 -7.22 -20.29 -4.03
CA LYS A 526 -6.79 -20.79 -5.36
C LYS A 526 -7.64 -20.26 -6.51
N GLN A 527 -8.83 -19.73 -6.22
CA GLN A 527 -9.72 -19.24 -7.26
C GLN A 527 -9.14 -17.97 -7.89
N LYS A 528 -9.22 -17.86 -9.23
CA LYS A 528 -8.74 -16.69 -9.98
C LYS A 528 -9.30 -15.37 -9.42
N ARG A 529 -10.56 -15.39 -8.99
CA ARG A 529 -11.27 -14.23 -8.46
C ARG A 529 -10.62 -13.63 -7.20
N PHE A 530 -9.98 -14.45 -6.37
CA PHE A 530 -9.24 -13.97 -5.19
C PHE A 530 -8.07 -13.07 -5.59
N HIS A 531 -7.29 -13.50 -6.58
CA HIS A 531 -6.16 -12.72 -7.10
C HIS A 531 -6.62 -11.44 -7.79
N GLU A 532 -7.75 -11.48 -8.52
CA GLU A 532 -8.35 -10.29 -9.12
C GLU A 532 -8.67 -9.22 -8.08
N LEU A 533 -9.37 -9.58 -7.00
CA LEU A 533 -9.80 -8.65 -5.96
C LEU A 533 -8.61 -7.99 -5.24
N ILE A 534 -7.56 -8.78 -4.96
CA ILE A 534 -6.33 -8.26 -4.36
C ILE A 534 -5.70 -7.22 -5.28
N LEU A 535 -5.49 -7.55 -6.55
CA LEU A 535 -4.84 -6.65 -7.51
C LEU A 535 -5.69 -5.41 -7.80
N GLU A 536 -7.01 -5.55 -7.91
CA GLU A 536 -7.95 -4.43 -8.06
C GLU A 536 -7.85 -3.45 -6.89
N ARG A 537 -7.87 -3.96 -5.65
CA ARG A 537 -7.79 -3.15 -4.43
C ARG A 537 -6.44 -2.42 -4.34
N LEU A 538 -5.36 -3.12 -4.62
CA LEU A 538 -4.01 -2.56 -4.56
C LEU A 538 -3.74 -1.53 -5.65
N HIS A 539 -4.13 -1.82 -6.89
CA HIS A 539 -3.99 -0.86 -7.98
C HIS A 539 -4.81 0.39 -7.68
N LYS A 540 -6.05 0.25 -7.21
CA LYS A 540 -6.88 1.40 -6.81
C LYS A 540 -6.22 2.22 -5.71
N ARG A 541 -5.54 1.59 -4.75
CA ARG A 541 -4.79 2.28 -3.69
C ARG A 541 -3.57 3.05 -4.25
N VAL A 542 -2.77 2.41 -5.10
CA VAL A 542 -1.49 2.94 -5.60
C VAL A 542 -1.70 3.94 -6.74
N ALA A 543 -2.48 3.57 -7.76
CA ALA A 543 -2.73 4.40 -8.93
C ALA A 543 -3.90 5.39 -8.75
N GLY A 544 -4.75 5.18 -7.73
CA GLY A 544 -5.94 6.02 -7.50
C GLY A 544 -7.08 5.74 -8.49
N ALA A 545 -6.95 4.75 -9.37
CA ALA A 545 -7.89 4.42 -10.42
C ALA A 545 -8.13 2.89 -10.53
N PRO A 546 -9.30 2.45 -11.04
CA PRO A 546 -9.54 1.05 -11.35
C PRO A 546 -8.52 0.55 -12.38
N ILE A 547 -8.01 -0.67 -12.16
CA ILE A 547 -7.09 -1.32 -13.08
C ILE A 547 -7.78 -1.63 -14.42
N ARG A 548 -7.06 -1.43 -15.52
CA ARG A 548 -7.55 -1.77 -16.88
C ARG A 548 -7.73 -3.30 -16.98
N PRO A 549 -8.85 -3.82 -17.52
CA PRO A 549 -9.12 -5.27 -17.53
C PRO A 549 -8.02 -6.14 -18.15
N VAL A 550 -7.40 -5.68 -19.24
CA VAL A 550 -6.29 -6.40 -19.89
C VAL A 550 -5.05 -6.45 -19.00
N VAL A 551 -4.73 -5.35 -18.32
CA VAL A 551 -3.60 -5.27 -17.38
C VAL A 551 -3.87 -6.16 -16.16
N LEU A 552 -5.12 -6.17 -15.66
CA LEU A 552 -5.54 -7.06 -14.59
C LEU A 552 -5.37 -8.53 -14.98
N ALA A 553 -5.94 -8.96 -16.11
CA ALA A 553 -5.88 -10.34 -16.55
C ALA A 553 -4.42 -10.84 -16.67
N ASN A 554 -3.56 -10.07 -17.34
CA ASN A 554 -2.15 -10.42 -17.49
C ASN A 554 -1.42 -10.53 -16.15
N ASN A 555 -1.70 -9.62 -15.21
CA ASN A 555 -1.05 -9.64 -13.89
C ASN A 555 -1.61 -10.73 -12.98
N VAL A 556 -2.90 -11.07 -13.11
CA VAL A 556 -3.50 -12.24 -12.43
C VAL A 556 -2.80 -13.52 -12.87
N ASP A 557 -2.65 -13.74 -14.18
CA ASP A 557 -1.98 -14.93 -14.70
C ASP A 557 -0.53 -15.03 -14.19
N ARG A 558 0.18 -13.89 -14.11
CA ARG A 558 1.53 -13.82 -13.53
C ARG A 558 1.56 -14.20 -12.05
N VAL A 559 0.70 -13.61 -11.22
CA VAL A 559 0.72 -13.88 -9.75
C VAL A 559 0.17 -15.25 -9.38
N VAL A 560 -0.71 -15.82 -10.20
CA VAL A 560 -1.17 -17.21 -10.04
C VAL A 560 -0.03 -18.18 -10.39
N ALA A 561 0.70 -17.92 -11.47
CA ALA A 561 1.84 -18.75 -11.87
C ALA A 561 3.03 -18.64 -10.90
N ASP A 562 3.31 -17.43 -10.40
CA ASP A 562 4.34 -17.17 -9.39
C ASP A 562 3.86 -16.09 -8.41
N PRO A 563 3.45 -16.46 -7.18
CA PRO A 563 3.02 -15.49 -6.16
C PRO A 563 4.09 -14.46 -5.80
N LYS A 564 5.38 -14.72 -6.09
CA LYS A 564 6.46 -13.74 -5.88
C LYS A 564 6.46 -12.62 -6.93
N ALA A 565 5.80 -12.82 -8.07
CA ALA A 565 5.64 -11.81 -9.12
C ALA A 565 4.90 -10.56 -8.63
N PHE A 566 4.18 -10.64 -7.52
CA PHE A 566 3.49 -9.51 -6.89
C PHE A 566 4.41 -8.30 -6.65
N HIS A 567 5.66 -8.54 -6.21
CA HIS A 567 6.65 -7.49 -5.99
C HIS A 567 6.97 -6.73 -7.28
N GLU A 568 7.21 -7.46 -8.37
CA GLU A 568 7.52 -6.85 -9.68
C GLU A 568 6.31 -6.14 -10.26
N VAL A 569 5.09 -6.69 -10.12
CA VAL A 569 3.84 -6.01 -10.56
C VAL A 569 3.68 -4.66 -9.86
N MET A 570 3.88 -4.62 -8.53
CA MET A 570 3.80 -3.38 -7.76
C MET A 570 4.87 -2.38 -8.20
N LYS A 571 6.10 -2.84 -8.40
CA LYS A 571 7.22 -2.01 -8.86
C LYS A 571 6.95 -1.41 -10.24
N GLU A 572 6.45 -2.21 -11.18
CA GLU A 572 6.05 -1.76 -12.51
C GLU A 572 5.00 -0.64 -12.42
N TRP A 573 3.95 -0.82 -11.62
CA TRP A 573 2.90 0.20 -11.43
C TRP A 573 3.45 1.50 -10.86
N MET A 574 4.36 1.44 -9.88
CA MET A 574 4.92 2.64 -9.24
C MET A 574 5.95 3.39 -10.09
N LEU A 575 6.41 2.76 -11.18
CA LEU A 575 7.31 3.37 -12.15
C LEU A 575 6.59 3.80 -13.44
N ASP A 576 5.33 3.42 -13.60
CA ASP A 576 4.49 3.80 -14.75
C ASP A 576 4.16 5.30 -14.73
N ASP A 577 3.99 5.87 -15.92
CA ASP A 577 3.65 7.28 -16.13
C ASP A 577 2.31 7.64 -15.47
N GLU A 578 1.36 6.69 -15.42
CA GLU A 578 0.08 6.86 -14.72
C GLU A 578 0.28 7.15 -13.23
N TYR A 579 1.16 6.40 -12.56
CA TYR A 579 1.47 6.62 -11.15
C TYR A 579 2.21 7.94 -10.93
N ILE A 580 3.17 8.27 -11.80
CA ILE A 580 3.93 9.52 -11.74
C ILE A 580 2.97 10.73 -11.91
N ALA A 581 2.06 10.67 -12.86
CA ALA A 581 1.04 11.69 -13.09
C ALA A 581 0.01 11.77 -11.95
N ARG A 582 -0.22 10.68 -11.22
CA ARG A 582 -1.03 10.68 -9.99
C ARG A 582 -0.27 11.31 -8.82
N ALA A 583 1.02 11.00 -8.65
CA ALA A 583 1.88 11.56 -7.60
C ALA A 583 2.05 13.09 -7.72
N SER A 584 1.79 13.69 -8.89
CA SER A 584 1.81 15.15 -9.05
C SER A 584 0.55 15.87 -8.54
N LYS A 585 -0.45 15.16 -7.99
CA LYS A 585 -1.73 15.73 -7.54
C LYS A 585 -1.89 15.66 -6.02
N LEU A 586 -2.63 16.60 -5.43
CA LEU A 586 -2.97 16.61 -3.99
C LEU A 586 -4.04 15.56 -3.67
N ARG A 587 -3.98 14.93 -2.48
CA ARG A 587 -4.98 13.95 -2.03
C ARG A 587 -5.16 13.95 -0.53
N LYS A 588 -6.40 13.78 -0.08
CA LYS A 588 -6.69 13.71 1.36
C LYS A 588 -5.88 12.60 2.03
N LYS A 589 -5.09 12.94 3.06
CA LYS A 589 -4.41 11.96 3.91
C LYS A 589 -5.42 11.21 4.77
N SER A 590 -5.23 9.90 4.89
CA SER A 590 -5.86 9.15 5.97
C SER A 590 -5.35 9.64 7.33
N ASP A 591 -6.11 9.40 8.40
CA ASP A 591 -5.64 9.74 9.76
C ASP A 591 -4.31 9.05 10.09
N HIS A 592 -4.12 7.83 9.58
CA HIS A 592 -2.87 7.08 9.75
C HIS A 592 -1.69 7.81 9.07
N GLN A 593 -1.87 8.23 7.83
CA GLN A 593 -0.86 8.98 7.08
C GLN A 593 -0.57 10.33 7.70
N PHE A 594 -1.61 11.02 8.19
CA PHE A 594 -1.45 12.29 8.88
C PHE A 594 -0.59 12.12 10.14
N ILE A 595 -0.92 11.19 11.04
CA ILE A 595 -0.19 11.00 12.29
C ILE A 595 1.27 10.61 12.01
N ARG A 596 1.52 9.59 11.18
CA ARG A 596 2.88 9.11 10.92
C ARG A 596 3.71 10.15 10.13
N GLY A 597 3.07 10.87 9.21
CA GLY A 597 3.67 11.99 8.49
C GLY A 597 4.07 13.12 9.44
N LEU A 598 3.18 13.52 10.36
CA LEU A 598 3.42 14.57 11.34
C LEU A 598 4.66 14.29 12.22
N TYR A 599 4.80 13.05 12.71
CA TYR A 599 5.99 12.63 13.46
C TYR A 599 7.27 12.72 12.63
N THR A 600 7.23 12.28 11.37
CA THR A 600 8.41 12.29 10.52
C THR A 600 8.80 13.71 10.10
N ASP A 601 7.81 14.52 9.74
CA ASP A 601 7.98 15.90 9.33
C ASP A 601 8.52 16.77 10.48
N LEU A 602 7.93 16.68 11.67
CA LEU A 602 8.29 17.51 12.82
C LEU A 602 9.51 16.99 13.59
N LEU A 603 9.66 15.67 13.74
CA LEU A 603 10.65 15.05 14.64
C LEU A 603 11.70 14.20 13.90
N ASN A 604 11.61 14.05 12.58
CA ASN A 604 12.49 13.21 11.76
C ASN A 604 12.62 11.77 12.28
N ARG A 605 11.54 11.24 12.87
CA ARG A 605 11.46 9.86 13.37
C ARG A 605 10.05 9.32 13.19
N ARG A 606 9.93 7.99 13.31
CA ARG A 606 8.63 7.33 13.32
C ARG A 606 7.91 7.55 14.65
N ALA A 607 6.58 7.54 14.59
CA ALA A 607 5.75 7.36 15.76
C ALA A 607 5.95 5.95 16.31
N THR A 608 6.07 5.80 17.62
CA THR A 608 5.92 4.51 18.27
C THR A 608 4.48 4.02 18.16
N TYR A 609 4.24 2.72 18.36
CA TYR A 609 2.90 2.15 18.29
C TYR A 609 1.93 2.82 19.28
N ASP A 610 2.38 3.10 20.51
CA ASP A 610 1.54 3.75 21.51
C ASP A 610 1.24 5.22 21.19
N GLU A 611 2.24 5.98 20.72
CA GLU A 611 2.04 7.35 20.23
C GLU A 611 1.00 7.39 19.11
N PHE A 612 1.16 6.49 18.13
CA PHE A 612 0.22 6.36 17.01
C PHE A 612 -1.19 6.01 17.50
N ARG A 613 -1.30 5.01 18.38
CA ARG A 613 -2.58 4.53 18.92
C ARG A 613 -3.32 5.63 19.68
N LEU A 614 -2.63 6.41 20.50
CA LEU A 614 -3.23 7.51 21.26
C LEU A 614 -3.81 8.59 20.34
N PHE A 615 -3.05 9.02 19.33
CA PHE A 615 -3.50 10.07 18.40
C PHE A 615 -4.65 9.59 17.52
N ARG A 616 -4.58 8.35 17.05
CA ARG A 616 -5.64 7.73 16.26
C ARG A 616 -6.94 7.65 17.05
N ASN A 617 -6.88 7.21 18.31
CA ASN A 617 -8.07 7.14 19.18
C ASN A 617 -8.70 8.53 19.38
N ALA A 618 -7.88 9.58 19.48
CA ALA A 618 -8.38 10.95 19.59
C ALA A 618 -9.09 11.42 18.30
N LEU A 619 -8.52 11.11 17.12
CA LEU A 619 -9.12 11.48 15.83
C LEU A 619 -10.43 10.72 15.56
N GLN A 620 -10.49 9.43 15.90
CA GLN A 620 -11.70 8.60 15.70
C GLN A 620 -12.87 8.98 16.62
N ALA A 621 -12.63 9.76 17.68
CA ALA A 621 -13.69 10.17 18.60
C ALA A 621 -14.65 11.23 18.01
N LEU A 622 -14.32 11.83 16.86
CA LEU A 622 -15.11 12.89 16.22
C LEU A 622 -15.58 12.51 14.82
N ALA A 623 -16.72 13.10 14.41
CA ALA A 623 -17.23 13.00 13.05
C ALA A 623 -16.38 13.77 12.02
N ASP A 624 -15.77 14.89 12.43
CA ASP A 624 -14.76 15.62 11.64
C ASP A 624 -13.44 15.69 12.44
N PRO A 625 -12.38 15.00 11.98
CA PRO A 625 -11.10 15.01 12.67
C PRO A 625 -10.30 16.30 12.49
N THR A 626 -10.66 17.17 11.53
CA THR A 626 -9.85 18.33 11.12
C THR A 626 -9.48 19.25 12.29
N PRO A 627 -10.41 19.66 13.18
CA PRO A 627 -10.04 20.50 14.32
C PRO A 627 -9.06 19.82 15.28
N ILE A 628 -9.19 18.51 15.50
CA ILE A 628 -8.26 17.76 16.36
C ILE A 628 -6.89 17.62 15.69
N ARG A 629 -6.81 17.41 14.37
CA ARG A 629 -5.54 17.34 13.65
C ARG A 629 -4.70 18.61 13.89
N SER A 630 -5.32 19.79 13.80
CA SER A 630 -4.67 21.07 14.11
C SER A 630 -4.27 21.19 15.58
N VAL A 631 -5.10 20.75 16.52
CA VAL A 631 -4.76 20.76 17.95
C VAL A 631 -3.57 19.83 18.24
N LEU A 632 -3.56 18.61 17.69
CA LEU A 632 -2.46 17.66 17.85
C LEU A 632 -1.16 18.19 17.25
N ALA A 633 -1.23 18.76 16.04
CA ALA A 633 -0.11 19.44 15.41
C ALA A 633 0.45 20.55 16.29
N LYS A 634 -0.42 21.42 16.81
CA LYS A 634 -0.05 22.51 17.71
C LYS A 634 0.65 22.03 18.96
N VAL A 635 0.08 21.02 19.63
CA VAL A 635 0.69 20.42 20.83
C VAL A 635 2.09 19.87 20.53
N MET A 636 2.28 19.23 19.37
CA MET A 636 3.60 18.75 18.96
C MET A 636 4.58 19.89 18.65
N VAL A 637 4.16 20.92 17.91
CA VAL A 637 4.99 22.08 17.58
C VAL A 637 5.42 22.84 18.84
N ASP A 638 4.51 23.02 19.79
CA ASP A 638 4.79 23.71 21.05
C ASP A 638 5.68 22.88 22.01
N SER A 639 5.76 21.57 21.81
CA SER A 639 6.65 20.70 22.59
C SER A 639 8.13 21.08 22.44
N GLU A 640 8.94 20.70 23.44
CA GLU A 640 10.40 20.88 23.41
C GLU A 640 11.11 19.97 22.40
N GLN A 641 10.40 18.97 21.84
CA GLN A 641 10.96 18.04 20.87
C GLN A 641 11.14 18.69 19.49
N VAL A 642 10.28 19.64 19.11
CA VAL A 642 10.34 20.33 17.82
C VAL A 642 11.35 21.48 17.89
N LYS A 643 12.48 21.29 17.21
CA LYS A 643 13.55 22.29 17.11
C LYS A 643 13.47 23.02 15.78
N ALA A 644 13.16 24.32 15.81
CA ALA A 644 13.18 25.15 14.61
C ALA A 644 14.60 25.60 14.20
N GLY A 645 15.56 25.52 15.12
CA GLY A 645 16.94 25.99 14.91
C GLY A 645 17.05 27.52 14.86
N LYS A 646 18.28 28.04 14.90
CA LYS A 646 18.58 29.44 14.54
C LYS A 646 19.05 29.45 13.08
N THR A 647 18.56 30.39 12.28
CA THR A 647 18.99 30.56 10.88
C THR A 647 19.53 31.96 10.64
N THR A 648 20.60 32.06 9.84
CA THR A 648 21.13 33.33 9.33
C THR A 648 20.47 33.74 8.01
N ASP A 649 19.85 32.79 7.31
CA ASP A 649 19.10 33.01 6.08
C ASP A 649 17.65 32.53 6.26
N ALA A 650 16.76 33.48 6.56
CA ALA A 650 15.36 33.18 6.78
C ALA A 650 14.63 32.81 5.49
N GLN A 651 15.05 33.33 4.33
CA GLN A 651 14.41 32.99 3.06
C GLN A 651 14.73 31.55 2.65
N GLN A 652 15.99 31.16 2.74
CA GLN A 652 16.39 29.78 2.42
C GLN A 652 15.76 28.80 3.41
N TRP A 653 15.70 29.14 4.70
CA TRP A 653 15.05 28.30 5.70
C TRP A 653 13.56 28.05 5.39
N VAL A 654 12.82 29.08 4.94
CA VAL A 654 11.42 28.92 4.53
C VAL A 654 11.30 28.04 3.29
N LYS A 655 12.18 28.21 2.29
CA LYS A 655 12.21 27.34 1.10
C LYS A 655 12.42 25.88 1.50
N ASP A 656 13.41 25.62 2.34
CA ASP A 656 13.73 24.26 2.83
C ASP A 656 12.55 23.67 3.61
N LEU A 657 11.85 24.47 4.41
CA LEU A 657 10.66 24.04 5.15
C LEU A 657 9.52 23.61 4.20
N TYR A 658 9.22 24.42 3.18
CA TYR A 658 8.19 24.10 2.19
C TYR A 658 8.54 22.85 1.38
N VAL A 659 9.79 22.74 0.95
CA VAL A 659 10.29 21.56 0.24
C VAL A 659 10.14 20.32 1.14
N LYS A 660 10.55 20.39 2.41
CA LYS A 660 10.44 19.28 3.36
C LYS A 660 8.99 18.88 3.66
N MET A 661 8.14 19.85 4.02
CA MET A 661 6.78 19.59 4.49
C MET A 661 5.78 19.35 3.35
N LEU A 662 5.97 20.02 2.21
CA LEU A 662 4.99 20.11 1.12
C LEU A 662 5.53 19.67 -0.25
N GLY A 663 6.81 19.29 -0.35
CA GLY A 663 7.39 18.80 -1.61
C GLY A 663 7.39 19.82 -2.75
N ARG A 664 7.27 21.12 -2.45
CA ARG A 664 7.27 22.21 -3.45
C ARG A 664 7.97 23.45 -2.93
N MET A 665 8.27 24.38 -3.83
CA MET A 665 8.76 25.71 -3.47
C MET A 665 7.61 26.60 -2.97
N PRO A 666 7.88 27.52 -2.01
CA PRO A 666 6.92 28.54 -1.65
C PRO A 666 6.73 29.52 -2.81
N ASN A 667 5.52 30.03 -3.00
CA ASN A 667 5.27 31.15 -3.89
C ASN A 667 5.78 32.47 -3.29
N GLU A 668 5.80 33.55 -4.09
CA GLU A 668 6.33 34.85 -3.66
C GLU A 668 5.62 35.40 -2.42
N LYS A 669 4.29 35.24 -2.32
CA LYS A 669 3.50 35.71 -1.18
C LYS A 669 3.82 34.93 0.09
N GLU A 670 3.92 33.60 -0.01
CA GLU A 670 4.30 32.71 1.09
C GLU A 670 5.70 33.06 1.61
N LEU A 671 6.68 33.25 0.71
CA LEU A 671 8.04 33.61 1.08
C LEU A 671 8.11 35.00 1.74
N ALA A 672 7.41 35.99 1.17
CA ALA A 672 7.32 37.34 1.72
C ALA A 672 6.61 37.38 3.08
N THR A 673 5.70 36.45 3.34
CA THR A 673 4.97 36.34 4.62
C THR A 673 5.82 35.67 5.70
N PHE A 674 6.44 34.53 5.39
CA PHE A 674 7.09 33.70 6.42
C PHE A 674 8.56 34.07 6.69
N ALA A 675 9.30 34.59 5.70
CA ALA A 675 10.71 34.92 5.90
C ALA A 675 10.92 36.00 6.99
N PRO A 676 10.12 37.09 7.08
CA PRO A 676 10.20 38.04 8.19
C PRO A 676 9.90 37.40 9.56
N VAL A 677 8.87 36.55 9.64
CA VAL A 677 8.48 35.86 10.88
C VAL A 677 9.62 34.97 11.40
N VAL A 678 10.29 34.25 10.50
CA VAL A 678 11.45 33.41 10.84
C VAL A 678 12.64 34.27 11.28
N LYS A 679 12.89 35.39 10.60
CA LYS A 679 13.96 36.35 10.96
C LYS A 679 13.77 36.92 12.37
N ASP A 680 12.52 37.14 12.79
CA ASP A 680 12.17 37.62 14.13
C ASP A 680 12.24 36.52 15.23
N GLY A 681 12.78 35.34 14.90
CA GLY A 681 12.95 34.23 15.83
C GLY A 681 11.67 33.42 16.08
N LYS A 682 10.61 33.63 15.30
CA LYS A 682 9.31 32.98 15.47
C LYS A 682 9.10 31.82 14.48
N ALA A 683 10.14 31.06 14.19
CA ALA A 683 10.12 29.98 13.20
C ALA A 683 9.07 28.89 13.47
N LYS A 684 8.73 28.62 14.74
CA LYS A 684 7.64 27.69 15.11
C LYS A 684 6.27 28.14 14.57
N LEU A 685 6.01 29.45 14.41
CA LEU A 685 4.76 29.94 13.81
C LEU A 685 4.67 29.60 12.32
N ALA A 686 5.79 29.61 11.60
CA ALA A 686 5.81 29.20 10.20
C ALA A 686 5.53 27.69 10.07
N ILE A 687 6.11 26.87 10.95
CA ILE A 687 5.83 25.42 11.01
C ILE A 687 4.34 25.19 11.30
N GLN A 688 3.79 25.87 12.33
CA GLN A 688 2.39 25.73 12.70
C GLN A 688 1.46 26.09 11.54
N ALA A 689 1.72 27.21 10.86
CA ALA A 689 0.91 27.67 9.73
C ALA A 689 0.89 26.66 8.58
N ILE A 690 2.01 25.99 8.30
CA ILE A 690 2.07 24.93 7.28
C ILE A 690 1.26 23.72 7.74
N VAL A 691 1.46 23.23 8.96
CA VAL A 691 0.77 22.01 9.41
C VAL A 691 -0.74 22.21 9.53
N ASP A 692 -1.19 23.42 9.85
CA ASP A 692 -2.62 23.79 9.86
C ASP A 692 -3.20 24.06 8.46
N SER A 693 -2.36 24.19 7.43
CA SER A 693 -2.83 24.47 6.08
C SER A 693 -3.62 23.31 5.50
N GLU A 694 -4.63 23.62 4.69
CA GLU A 694 -5.38 22.61 3.94
C GLU A 694 -4.44 21.76 3.09
N GLU A 695 -3.40 22.37 2.50
CA GLU A 695 -2.43 21.66 1.69
C GLU A 695 -1.71 20.58 2.49
N TYR A 696 -1.18 20.86 3.68
CA TYR A 696 -0.51 19.84 4.49
C TYR A 696 -1.47 18.73 4.93
N GLN A 697 -2.71 19.09 5.27
CA GLN A 697 -3.75 18.12 5.65
C GLN A 697 -4.13 17.18 4.48
N HIS A 698 -3.86 17.60 3.25
CA HIS A 698 -4.12 16.89 1.99
C HIS A 698 -2.83 16.56 1.19
N TYR A 699 -1.63 16.64 1.78
CA TYR A 699 -0.37 16.40 1.04
C TYR A 699 0.82 15.90 1.84
#